data_AF-A0A9P9PIN2-F1
#
_entry.id   AF-A0A9P9PIN2-F1
#
_cell.length_a   1.000
_cell.length_b   1.000
_cell.length_c   1.000
_cell.angle_alpha   90.00
_cell.angle_beta   90.00
_cell.angle_gamma   90.00
#
_symmetry.space_group_name_H-M   'P 1'
#
loop_
_entity.id
_entity.type
_entity.pdbx_description
1 polymer ?
#
loop_
_entity_poly.entity_id
_entity_poly.type
_entity_poly.pdbx_seq_one_letter_code
_entity_poly.pdbx_strand_id
1 'polypeptide(L)'
;MEFPASRFSGSSAHSQLSEPQKAQFRCSLPVSPPYSISDISPCPTPEPSPVSSPVISGPTTSIRWLSHQASLVLSDDSIRGFTDRSQHLFKAFDLSSSRINPLSNCTSEGVVRMSLWWFLLGNMKLEQLIREGSSFPFAQEDNSILLQQALVEISKSLWVIATAGPVDGVFSSDGETNLLPLLSARLNVLSRIRQAVWALNRHGFLPPQQESDSCLLSSNDSSIWVDYPSVGLDMNVLLSSSNCTTARGARDSFDLSDAFMLSDTEDTFHYSSMAVDVFLFNEGSNSQQIRYPCILSIIRGISEQTISIVLSSQNGLLEFSIKPDGSTKPTWEDVTWLFFINALEVKLPTGFRLQLRFSPWDFRTLKRMYDHCCLTLESFQPALGEEVLCFETIVKSTYYHASRQSRSQHFPRGSIAQCMFRIFEKSIMRSEGTGVRTVHKGYRIALMTPPIVKKLSIIVQEWTPERPIQFDFLRGGNGNPALSLKIDEGDPTVALVLAFSESEQRNQLLAQITGSLIKDDETVLAQAPLSSFTWTTDMRPTTPSASLDPFQWHTFRVISKQPCDPDKLHIGNNQPSSTDSLRIILDSAKGRITDRVNVGIGELRIRRNVIASGHELRIWRQPQEDLTVSLSDLPVPSEIPQEMIEALKRIRELPSVRTYRFPNLADLHMFQAALTGFTVLFDGTPSSFTISRRRMMVPINKEWSSPHTRIQILRRGTQVQLVAFFEGFSNGECMNFAVKGIDVFEKSVKGGVTYLRLVDAKFALPAGGKRDFRDERGFVCLDLLEYPGEHNDITVGFAAANGKSSFILSLAMISCRW
;
A
#
# COMPACT_ATOMS: atom_id res chain seq x y z
N MET A 1 -6.92 -48.19 57.39
CA MET A 1 -7.82 -48.36 56.23
C MET A 1 -8.78 -47.19 56.25
N GLU A 2 -8.81 -46.46 55.13
CA GLU A 2 -9.76 -45.43 54.68
C GLU A 2 -9.98 -44.15 55.52
N PHE A 3 -9.45 -43.06 54.93
CA PHE A 3 -9.71 -41.62 55.13
C PHE A 3 -11.04 -41.21 54.43
N PRO A 4 -11.56 -39.94 54.45
CA PRO A 4 -10.83 -38.66 54.65
C PRO A 4 -11.53 -37.46 55.35
N ALA A 5 -10.64 -36.52 55.72
CA ALA A 5 -10.66 -35.05 55.60
C ALA A 5 -11.66 -34.16 56.38
N SER A 6 -11.11 -33.27 57.21
CA SER A 6 -11.52 -31.85 57.28
C SER A 6 -10.46 -30.90 57.92
N ARG A 7 -10.16 -29.82 57.18
CA ARG A 7 -10.05 -28.37 57.52
C ARG A 7 -9.37 -27.79 58.80
N PHE A 8 -8.62 -26.70 58.52
CA PHE A 8 -8.50 -25.37 59.18
C PHE A 8 -7.32 -24.98 60.13
N SER A 9 -6.59 -23.95 59.65
CA SER A 9 -6.09 -22.68 60.28
C SER A 9 -4.91 -22.56 61.28
N GLY A 10 -4.08 -21.51 61.05
CA GLY A 10 -3.18 -20.79 61.98
C GLY A 10 -1.83 -20.43 61.30
N SER A 11 -1.43 -19.20 60.93
CA SER A 11 -1.24 -17.87 61.56
C SER A 11 0.25 -17.51 61.79
N SER A 12 0.70 -16.41 61.14
CA SER A 12 1.75 -15.41 61.52
C SER A 12 3.22 -15.86 61.76
N ALA A 13 4.32 -15.15 61.42
CA ALA A 13 4.54 -13.71 61.19
C ALA A 13 5.90 -13.39 60.49
N HIS A 14 5.91 -12.21 59.83
CA HIS A 14 6.95 -11.17 59.67
C HIS A 14 8.24 -11.25 58.81
N SER A 15 8.31 -10.22 57.93
CA SER A 15 9.44 -9.34 57.50
C SER A 15 10.03 -9.64 56.11
N GLN A 16 10.37 -8.70 55.22
CA GLN A 16 10.22 -7.24 55.10
C GLN A 16 10.55 -6.87 53.62
N LEU A 17 9.87 -5.83 53.10
CA LEU A 17 10.19 -4.92 51.96
C LEU A 17 10.60 -5.46 50.56
N SER A 18 9.76 -5.16 49.55
CA SER A 18 10.15 -4.66 48.20
C SER A 18 8.93 -4.08 47.46
N GLU A 19 9.19 -3.12 46.56
CA GLU A 19 8.33 -2.12 45.90
C GLU A 19 7.03 -2.58 45.17
N PRO A 20 6.05 -1.67 44.91
CA PRO A 20 4.78 -2.02 44.29
C PRO A 20 4.89 -2.15 42.76
N GLN A 21 4.65 -3.37 42.26
CA GLN A 21 4.37 -3.64 40.86
C GLN A 21 2.98 -3.10 40.45
N LYS A 22 2.95 -2.36 39.34
CA LYS A 22 1.73 -2.01 38.60
C LYS A 22 1.03 -3.28 38.12
N ALA A 23 -0.10 -3.62 38.73
CA ALA A 23 -1.01 -4.65 38.21
C ALA A 23 -1.78 -4.08 37.00
N GLN A 24 -1.46 -4.60 35.81
CA GLN A 24 -2.28 -4.47 34.62
C GLN A 24 -3.58 -5.26 34.83
N PHE A 25 -4.69 -4.57 35.08
CA PHE A 25 -6.02 -5.16 34.91
C PHE A 25 -6.31 -5.30 33.41
N ARG A 26 -6.08 -6.50 32.86
CA ARG A 26 -6.68 -6.91 31.59
C ARG A 26 -8.17 -7.18 31.82
N CYS A 27 -9.01 -6.19 31.53
CA CYS A 27 -10.42 -6.44 31.27
C CYS A 27 -10.54 -7.03 29.85
N SER A 28 -10.69 -8.35 29.76
CA SER A 28 -11.09 -9.05 28.53
C SER A 28 -12.54 -8.72 28.21
N LEU A 29 -12.76 -7.80 27.26
CA LEU A 29 -14.06 -7.58 26.65
C LEU A 29 -14.36 -8.73 25.66
N PRO A 30 -15.59 -9.27 25.64
CA PRO A 30 -15.97 -10.31 24.70
C PRO A 30 -15.98 -9.78 23.27
N VAL A 31 -15.14 -10.37 22.42
CA VAL A 31 -15.09 -10.15 20.97
C VAL A 31 -16.43 -10.58 20.39
N SER A 32 -17.28 -9.61 20.08
CA SER A 32 -18.47 -9.81 19.25
C SER A 32 -18.04 -9.78 17.78
N PRO A 33 -18.58 -10.65 16.92
CA PRO A 33 -18.16 -10.74 15.52
C PRO A 33 -18.48 -9.42 14.76
N PRO A 34 -17.65 -9.02 13.78
CA PRO A 34 -17.87 -7.82 13.00
C PRO A 34 -19.08 -8.00 12.07
N TYR A 35 -20.12 -7.19 12.26
CA TYR A 35 -21.22 -7.05 11.31
C TYR A 35 -20.78 -6.15 10.14
N SER A 36 -20.96 -6.67 8.91
CA SER A 36 -20.58 -6.08 7.63
C SER A 36 -21.28 -4.75 7.29
N ILE A 37 -20.63 -3.95 6.44
CA ILE A 37 -21.17 -2.79 5.70
C ILE A 37 -22.06 -3.27 4.53
N SER A 38 -22.95 -4.24 4.78
CA SER A 38 -23.84 -4.80 3.73
C SER A 38 -25.27 -4.26 3.78
N ASP A 39 -25.65 -3.52 4.82
CA ASP A 39 -27.05 -3.06 4.99
C ASP A 39 -27.27 -1.58 4.67
N ILE A 40 -26.33 -0.94 3.95
CA ILE A 40 -26.56 0.36 3.33
C ILE A 40 -26.70 0.12 1.83
N SER A 41 -27.86 -0.38 1.42
CA SER A 41 -28.32 -0.27 0.04
C SER A 41 -28.65 1.21 -0.24
N PRO A 42 -27.92 1.92 -1.11
CA PRO A 42 -28.54 3.03 -1.82
C PRO A 42 -29.67 2.43 -2.68
N CYS A 43 -30.83 3.10 -2.68
CA CYS A 43 -31.92 2.81 -3.61
C CYS A 43 -31.34 2.58 -5.04
N PRO A 44 -31.81 1.57 -5.80
CA PRO A 44 -31.27 1.30 -7.13
C PRO A 44 -31.55 2.49 -8.05
N THR A 45 -30.54 3.33 -8.27
CA THR A 45 -30.47 4.20 -9.44
C THR A 45 -30.27 3.31 -10.66
N PRO A 46 -31.10 3.44 -11.72
CA PRO A 46 -30.93 2.67 -12.95
C PRO A 46 -29.55 2.95 -13.55
N GLU A 47 -28.89 1.88 -14.04
CA GLU A 47 -27.63 1.94 -14.77
C GLU A 47 -27.71 2.95 -15.93
N PRO A 48 -26.74 3.88 -16.06
CA PRO A 48 -26.61 4.62 -17.30
C PRO A 48 -26.00 3.70 -18.35
N SER A 49 -26.81 3.32 -19.35
CA SER A 49 -26.31 2.71 -20.59
C SER A 49 -25.37 3.69 -21.33
N PRO A 50 -24.36 3.20 -22.07
CA PRO A 50 -23.46 4.07 -22.83
C PRO A 50 -24.17 4.48 -24.12
N VAL A 51 -24.89 5.59 -24.08
CA VAL A 51 -25.35 6.27 -25.30
C VAL A 51 -24.56 7.57 -25.43
N SER A 52 -23.51 7.50 -26.26
CA SER A 52 -22.87 8.67 -26.85
C SER A 52 -23.93 9.49 -27.58
N SER A 53 -24.36 10.58 -26.94
CA SER A 53 -25.24 11.59 -27.54
C SER A 53 -24.36 12.70 -28.12
N PRO A 54 -24.64 13.23 -29.31
CA PRO A 54 -23.89 14.32 -29.89
C PRO A 54 -24.06 15.58 -29.02
N VAL A 55 -22.99 16.35 -28.90
CA VAL A 55 -23.00 17.68 -28.28
C VAL A 55 -23.96 18.58 -29.08
N ILE A 56 -25.20 18.66 -28.61
CA ILE A 56 -26.12 19.74 -28.96
C ILE A 56 -25.90 20.78 -27.88
N SER A 57 -25.37 21.93 -28.27
CA SER A 57 -25.28 23.14 -27.45
C SER A 57 -26.62 23.40 -26.75
N GLY A 58 -26.65 23.25 -25.42
CA GLY A 58 -27.84 23.50 -24.61
C GLY A 58 -28.30 24.96 -24.68
N PRO A 59 -29.58 25.25 -24.43
CA PRO A 59 -30.08 26.62 -24.44
C PRO A 59 -29.47 27.39 -23.28
N THR A 60 -28.98 28.61 -23.53
CA THR A 60 -28.60 29.58 -22.50
C THR A 60 -29.70 29.71 -21.45
N THR A 61 -29.41 29.35 -20.21
CA THR A 61 -30.33 29.35 -19.06
C THR A 61 -30.73 30.79 -18.72
N SER A 62 -31.90 31.21 -19.21
CA SER A 62 -32.48 32.53 -18.92
C SER A 62 -33.24 32.54 -17.59
N ILE A 63 -33.19 33.66 -16.86
CA ILE A 63 -34.01 33.94 -15.66
C ILE A 63 -35.49 33.58 -15.87
N ARG A 64 -36.06 33.97 -17.02
CA ARG A 64 -37.47 33.68 -17.36
C ARG A 64 -37.75 32.18 -17.47
N TRP A 65 -36.78 31.42 -17.97
CA TRP A 65 -36.91 29.97 -18.08
C TRP A 65 -36.93 29.32 -16.70
N LEU A 66 -36.02 29.72 -15.80
CA LEU A 66 -35.97 29.21 -14.42
C LEU A 66 -37.26 29.51 -13.65
N SER A 67 -37.77 30.75 -13.74
CA SER A 67 -39.04 31.14 -13.12
C SER A 67 -40.23 30.36 -13.70
N HIS A 68 -40.27 30.17 -15.02
CA HIS A 68 -41.32 29.37 -15.67
C HIS A 68 -41.26 27.90 -15.22
N GLN A 69 -40.08 27.28 -15.17
CA GLN A 69 -39.91 25.91 -14.66
C GLN A 69 -40.38 25.77 -13.21
N ALA A 70 -40.06 26.74 -12.35
CA ALA A 70 -40.52 26.75 -10.96
C ALA A 70 -42.05 26.80 -10.88
N SER A 71 -42.71 27.60 -11.73
CA SER A 71 -44.17 27.66 -11.81
C SER A 71 -44.79 26.35 -12.29
N LEU A 72 -44.17 25.68 -13.27
CA LEU A 72 -44.62 24.38 -13.77
C LEU A 72 -44.57 23.31 -12.67
N VAL A 73 -43.49 23.28 -11.88
CA VAL A 73 -43.35 22.35 -10.75
C VAL A 73 -44.46 22.59 -9.73
N LEU A 74 -44.76 23.83 -9.37
CA LEU A 74 -45.86 24.16 -8.45
C LEU A 74 -47.25 23.78 -9.00
N SER A 75 -47.43 23.77 -10.33
CA SER A 75 -48.68 23.37 -10.98
C SER A 75 -48.85 21.86 -11.16
N ASP A 76 -47.82 21.05 -10.84
CA ASP A 76 -47.84 19.58 -10.95
C ASP A 76 -48.93 18.98 -10.05
N ASP A 77 -49.73 18.06 -10.60
CA ASP A 77 -50.86 17.45 -9.91
C ASP A 77 -50.46 16.73 -8.61
N SER A 78 -49.24 16.18 -8.55
CA SER A 78 -48.72 15.53 -7.33
C SER A 78 -48.45 16.53 -6.21
N ILE A 79 -47.88 17.69 -6.55
CA ILE A 79 -47.62 18.78 -5.60
C ILE A 79 -48.93 19.42 -5.17
N ARG A 80 -49.86 19.66 -6.11
CA ARG A 80 -51.20 20.16 -5.79
C ARG A 80 -51.94 19.22 -4.85
N GLY A 81 -51.94 17.91 -5.16
CA GLY A 81 -52.56 16.90 -4.30
C GLY A 81 -51.95 16.81 -2.90
N PHE A 82 -50.64 17.06 -2.75
CA PHE A 82 -49.98 17.17 -1.45
C PHE A 82 -50.31 18.49 -0.73
N THR A 83 -50.39 19.59 -1.48
CA THR A 83 -50.75 20.92 -0.99
C THR A 83 -52.17 20.92 -0.41
N ASP A 84 -53.12 20.33 -1.13
CA ASP A 84 -54.52 20.22 -0.68
C ASP A 84 -54.62 19.45 0.65
N ARG A 85 -53.81 18.41 0.83
CA ARG A 85 -53.78 17.60 2.07
C ARG A 85 -53.08 18.30 3.23
N SER A 86 -52.14 19.20 2.96
CA SER A 86 -51.36 19.95 3.96
C SER A 86 -51.91 21.35 4.25
N GLN A 87 -52.98 21.78 3.55
CA GLN A 87 -53.56 23.11 3.65
C GLN A 87 -54.00 23.50 5.07
N HIS A 88 -54.42 22.53 5.88
CA HIS A 88 -54.80 22.74 7.28
C HIS A 88 -53.62 23.25 8.14
N LEU A 89 -52.38 22.87 7.80
CA LEU A 89 -51.16 23.32 8.50
C LEU A 89 -50.74 24.74 8.09
N PHE A 90 -51.06 25.17 6.87
CA PHE A 90 -50.59 26.45 6.33
C PHE A 90 -51.10 27.64 7.12
N LYS A 91 -52.32 27.57 7.67
CA LYS A 91 -52.85 28.60 8.58
C LYS A 91 -52.02 28.71 9.88
N ALA A 92 -51.58 27.57 10.42
CA ALA A 92 -50.74 27.56 11.61
C ALA A 92 -49.35 28.13 11.31
N PHE A 93 -48.77 27.79 10.16
CA PHE A 93 -47.50 28.34 9.69
C PHE A 93 -47.55 29.86 9.48
N ASP A 94 -48.63 30.36 8.89
CA ASP A 94 -48.84 31.79 8.66
C ASP A 94 -48.92 32.58 9.98
N LEU A 95 -49.73 32.10 10.94
CA LEU A 95 -49.84 32.68 12.29
C LEU A 95 -48.51 32.64 13.05
N SER A 96 -47.77 31.53 12.93
CA SER A 96 -46.46 31.32 13.56
C SER A 96 -45.40 32.25 12.99
N SER A 97 -45.34 32.38 11.66
CA SER A 97 -44.40 33.27 10.98
C SER A 97 -44.67 34.74 11.31
N SER A 98 -45.94 35.15 11.30
CA SER A 98 -46.39 36.53 11.55
C SER A 98 -46.08 37.02 12.97
N ARG A 99 -45.92 36.09 13.92
CA ARG A 99 -45.59 36.41 15.32
C ARG A 99 -44.15 36.93 15.48
N ILE A 100 -43.20 36.41 14.70
CA ILE A 100 -41.77 36.71 14.84
C ILE A 100 -41.33 37.65 13.73
N ASN A 101 -41.47 37.22 12.47
CA ASN A 101 -41.18 38.03 11.30
C ASN A 101 -42.00 37.51 10.11
N PRO A 102 -42.96 38.29 9.59
CA PRO A 102 -43.71 37.91 8.39
C PRO A 102 -42.78 37.62 7.20
N LEU A 103 -43.12 36.62 6.38
CA LEU A 103 -42.33 36.27 5.18
C LEU A 103 -42.20 37.44 4.18
N SER A 104 -43.15 38.37 4.18
CA SER A 104 -43.11 39.60 3.36
C SER A 104 -41.91 40.51 3.66
N ASN A 105 -41.34 40.40 4.86
CA ASN A 105 -40.22 41.22 5.31
C ASN A 105 -38.87 40.52 5.10
N CYS A 106 -38.88 39.28 4.59
CA CYS A 106 -37.67 38.48 4.39
C CYS A 106 -37.05 38.76 3.03
N THR A 107 -35.72 38.68 2.95
CA THR A 107 -35.03 38.71 1.66
C THR A 107 -35.35 37.43 0.87
N SER A 108 -35.33 37.51 -0.46
CA SER A 108 -35.58 36.34 -1.31
C SER A 108 -34.57 35.20 -1.03
N GLU A 109 -33.32 35.54 -0.72
CA GLU A 109 -32.32 34.58 -0.23
C GLU A 109 -32.72 33.93 1.09
N GLY A 110 -33.18 34.71 2.08
CA GLY A 110 -33.62 34.19 3.37
C GLY A 110 -34.80 33.23 3.27
N VAL A 111 -35.73 33.50 2.34
CA VAL A 111 -36.86 32.60 2.04
C VAL A 111 -36.37 31.27 1.47
N VAL A 112 -35.50 31.30 0.45
CA VAL A 112 -34.99 30.08 -0.18
C VAL A 112 -34.16 29.28 0.83
N ARG A 113 -33.34 29.96 1.64
CA ARG A 113 -32.55 29.37 2.73
C ARG A 113 -33.44 28.65 3.75
N MET A 114 -34.51 29.31 4.20
CA MET A 114 -35.45 28.73 5.15
C MET A 114 -36.16 27.50 4.56
N SER A 115 -36.49 27.54 3.27
CA SER A 115 -37.11 26.38 2.63
C SER A 115 -36.14 25.20 2.47
N LEU A 116 -34.88 25.46 2.08
CA LEU A 116 -33.80 24.46 2.06
C LEU A 116 -33.64 23.77 3.41
N TRP A 117 -33.60 24.58 4.48
CA TRP A 117 -33.50 24.09 5.84
C TRP A 117 -34.61 23.10 6.20
N TRP A 118 -35.87 23.50 6.03
CA TRP A 118 -37.01 22.64 6.36
C TRP A 118 -37.10 21.43 5.44
N PHE A 119 -36.77 21.57 4.16
CA PHE A 119 -36.71 20.46 3.23
C PHE A 119 -35.68 19.41 3.67
N LEU A 120 -34.46 19.84 4.02
CA LEU A 120 -33.39 18.94 4.43
C LEU A 120 -33.75 18.17 5.70
N LEU A 121 -34.31 18.84 6.71
CA LEU A 121 -34.78 18.16 7.93
C LEU A 121 -35.85 17.10 7.62
N GLY A 122 -36.86 17.48 6.83
CA GLY A 122 -37.94 16.57 6.47
C GLY A 122 -37.44 15.39 5.61
N ASN A 123 -36.51 15.65 4.69
CA ASN A 123 -35.93 14.64 3.83
C ASN A 123 -35.04 13.65 4.60
N MET A 124 -34.28 14.10 5.61
CA MET A 124 -33.49 13.20 6.47
C MET A 124 -34.40 12.17 7.19
N LYS A 125 -35.53 12.64 7.72
CA LYS A 125 -36.53 11.78 8.39
C LYS A 125 -37.23 10.84 7.42
N LEU A 126 -37.56 11.34 6.22
CA LEU A 126 -38.17 10.53 5.16
C LEU A 126 -37.24 9.40 4.68
N GLU A 127 -35.97 9.71 4.42
CA GLU A 127 -34.96 8.72 4.02
C GLU A 127 -34.74 7.67 5.12
N GLN A 128 -34.77 8.07 6.39
CA GLN A 128 -34.71 7.12 7.51
C GLN A 128 -35.88 6.13 7.48
N LEU A 129 -37.11 6.62 7.29
CA LEU A 129 -38.31 5.78 7.19
C LEU A 129 -38.27 4.80 6.02
N ILE A 130 -37.82 5.28 4.85
CA ILE A 130 -37.72 4.45 3.65
C ILE A 130 -36.68 3.34 3.85
N ARG A 131 -35.58 3.63 4.53
CA ARG A 131 -34.49 2.67 4.76
C ARG A 131 -34.82 1.62 5.83
N GLU A 132 -35.49 2.01 6.91
CA GLU A 132 -35.76 1.11 8.04
C GLU A 132 -36.93 0.16 7.76
N GLY A 133 -37.87 0.52 6.88
CA GLY A 133 -39.01 -0.33 6.51
C GLY A 133 -39.90 -0.71 7.69
N SER A 134 -41.05 -1.32 7.44
CA SER A 134 -42.02 -1.74 8.47
C SER A 134 -41.55 -2.94 9.33
N SER A 135 -40.25 -3.04 9.63
CA SER A 135 -39.59 -4.25 10.12
C SER A 135 -39.78 -4.54 11.61
N PHE A 136 -40.36 -3.62 12.42
CA PHE A 136 -40.57 -3.85 13.85
C PHE A 136 -41.91 -3.27 14.37
N PRO A 137 -42.73 -4.03 15.12
CA PRO A 137 -44.00 -3.56 15.67
C PRO A 137 -43.86 -2.40 16.68
N PHE A 138 -42.79 -2.40 17.48
CA PHE A 138 -42.49 -1.32 18.43
C PHE A 138 -42.00 -0.03 17.75
N ALA A 139 -41.52 -0.12 16.51
CA ALA A 139 -41.14 1.04 15.72
C ALA A 139 -42.34 1.70 15.02
N GLN A 140 -43.55 1.13 15.11
CA GLN A 140 -44.70 1.63 14.35
C GLN A 140 -45.20 2.99 14.86
N GLU A 141 -45.22 3.20 16.19
CA GLU A 141 -45.55 4.50 16.78
C GLU A 141 -44.45 5.54 16.51
N ASP A 142 -43.19 5.19 16.75
CA ASP A 142 -42.04 6.07 16.48
C ASP A 142 -41.94 6.44 14.99
N ASN A 143 -42.17 5.50 14.08
CA ASN A 143 -42.21 5.74 12.64
C ASN A 143 -43.39 6.63 12.24
N SER A 144 -44.55 6.49 12.92
CA SER A 144 -45.70 7.37 12.66
C SER A 144 -45.42 8.82 13.07
N ILE A 145 -44.74 9.02 14.21
CA ILE A 145 -44.32 10.35 14.69
C ILE A 145 -43.26 10.92 13.75
N LEU A 146 -42.26 10.11 13.37
CA LEU A 146 -41.20 10.51 12.46
C LEU A 146 -41.77 10.88 11.07
N LEU A 147 -42.77 10.12 10.59
CA LEU A 147 -43.46 10.41 9.33
C LEU A 147 -44.26 11.69 9.42
N GLN A 148 -45.02 11.90 10.49
CA GLN A 148 -45.76 13.14 10.72
C GLN A 148 -44.81 14.35 10.73
N GLN A 149 -43.67 14.24 11.42
CA GLN A 149 -42.66 15.29 11.42
C GLN A 149 -42.06 15.54 10.03
N ALA A 150 -41.74 14.48 9.28
CA ALA A 150 -41.24 14.60 7.91
C ALA A 150 -42.25 15.33 7.00
N LEU A 151 -43.53 14.96 7.09
CA LEU A 151 -44.61 15.59 6.33
C LEU A 151 -44.79 17.06 6.70
N VAL A 152 -44.76 17.39 8.00
CA VAL A 152 -44.86 18.77 8.49
C VAL A 152 -43.68 19.60 7.97
N GLU A 153 -42.45 19.10 8.05
CA GLU A 153 -41.24 19.83 7.62
C GLU A 153 -41.18 20.02 6.10
N ILE A 154 -41.55 19.01 5.31
CA ILE A 154 -41.69 19.14 3.85
C ILE A 154 -42.82 20.13 3.51
N SER A 155 -43.92 20.13 4.27
CA SER A 155 -45.02 21.10 4.11
C SER A 155 -44.59 22.52 4.45
N LYS A 156 -43.78 22.73 5.50
CA LYS A 156 -43.17 24.03 5.83
C LYS A 156 -42.32 24.54 4.66
N SER A 157 -41.45 23.68 4.12
CA SER A 157 -40.60 24.02 2.98
C SER A 157 -41.43 24.47 1.76
N LEU A 158 -42.45 23.68 1.39
CA LEU A 158 -43.34 23.99 0.27
C LEU A 158 -44.11 25.29 0.50
N TRP A 159 -44.69 25.47 1.69
CA TRP A 159 -45.43 26.68 2.05
C TRP A 159 -44.55 27.93 1.96
N VAL A 160 -43.32 27.89 2.49
CA VAL A 160 -42.38 29.02 2.45
C VAL A 160 -42.08 29.45 1.00
N ILE A 161 -41.77 28.49 0.11
CA ILE A 161 -41.46 28.81 -1.30
C ILE A 161 -42.70 29.24 -2.10
N ALA A 162 -43.86 28.64 -1.83
CA ALA A 162 -45.10 28.98 -2.52
C ALA A 162 -45.61 30.38 -2.14
N THR A 163 -45.54 30.73 -0.84
CA THR A 163 -46.04 32.01 -0.30
C THR A 163 -45.21 33.20 -0.74
N ALA A 164 -43.91 33.01 -0.98
CA ALA A 164 -43.02 34.08 -1.43
C ALA A 164 -43.30 34.60 -2.86
N GLY A 165 -44.18 33.94 -3.64
CA GLY A 165 -44.53 34.35 -5.01
C GLY A 165 -43.36 34.26 -6.01
N PRO A 166 -43.59 34.38 -7.33
CA PRO A 166 -42.50 34.46 -8.31
C PRO A 166 -41.65 35.72 -8.05
N VAL A 167 -40.33 35.62 -8.23
CA VAL A 167 -39.42 36.78 -8.12
C VAL A 167 -39.56 37.64 -9.39
N ASP A 168 -40.74 38.23 -9.59
CA ASP A 168 -41.03 39.05 -10.75
C ASP A 168 -41.05 40.53 -10.36
N GLY A 169 -40.01 41.26 -10.79
CA GLY A 169 -40.00 42.72 -10.87
C GLY A 169 -38.88 43.42 -10.09
N VAL A 170 -37.70 43.56 -10.72
CA VAL A 170 -36.96 44.82 -10.99
C VAL A 170 -35.80 44.42 -11.90
N PHE A 171 -35.98 44.54 -13.23
CA PHE A 171 -34.88 44.36 -14.18
C PHE A 171 -34.05 45.66 -14.22
N SER A 172 -33.05 45.75 -13.35
CA SER A 172 -31.93 46.68 -13.51
C SER A 172 -30.75 45.88 -14.07
N SER A 173 -30.03 46.42 -15.05
CA SER A 173 -28.93 45.72 -15.76
C SER A 173 -27.79 45.24 -14.85
N ASP A 174 -27.67 45.79 -13.63
CA ASP A 174 -26.65 45.41 -12.64
C ASP A 174 -27.09 44.27 -11.69
N GLY A 175 -28.36 43.82 -11.74
CA GLY A 175 -28.94 42.82 -10.83
C GLY A 175 -29.04 41.40 -11.36
N GLU A 176 -28.80 41.17 -12.66
CA GLU A 176 -29.00 39.85 -13.30
C GLU A 176 -27.99 38.79 -12.82
N THR A 177 -26.77 39.18 -12.46
CA THR A 177 -25.70 38.24 -12.09
C THR A 177 -25.93 37.53 -10.75
N ASN A 178 -26.57 38.20 -9.78
CA ASN A 178 -26.82 37.63 -8.44
C ASN A 178 -28.16 36.90 -8.32
N LEU A 179 -29.08 37.07 -9.27
CA LEU A 179 -30.41 36.44 -9.25
C LEU A 179 -30.39 35.01 -9.81
N LEU A 180 -29.45 34.70 -10.72
CA LEU A 180 -29.37 33.38 -11.36
C LEU A 180 -29.12 32.24 -10.35
N PRO A 181 -28.15 32.33 -9.43
CA PRO A 181 -27.90 31.29 -8.43
C PRO A 181 -29.08 31.09 -7.47
N LEU A 182 -29.73 32.19 -7.08
CA LEU A 182 -30.90 32.17 -6.21
C LEU A 182 -32.11 31.48 -6.85
N LEU A 183 -32.40 31.80 -8.12
CA LEU A 183 -33.48 31.16 -8.86
C LEU A 183 -33.19 29.68 -9.16
N SER A 184 -31.92 29.36 -9.42
CA SER A 184 -31.46 27.97 -9.54
C SER A 184 -31.70 27.19 -8.24
N ALA A 185 -31.27 27.75 -7.09
CA ALA A 185 -31.50 27.15 -5.78
C ALA A 185 -33.00 26.95 -5.48
N ARG A 186 -33.83 27.95 -5.79
CA ARG A 186 -35.30 27.86 -5.67
C ARG A 186 -35.88 26.71 -6.50
N LEU A 187 -35.48 26.60 -7.77
CA LEU A 187 -35.94 25.53 -8.65
C LEU A 187 -35.47 24.15 -8.17
N ASN A 188 -34.22 24.06 -7.69
CA ASN A 188 -33.66 22.83 -7.15
C ASN A 188 -34.45 22.34 -5.95
N VAL A 189 -34.76 23.21 -4.98
CA VAL A 189 -35.60 22.85 -3.83
C VAL A 189 -36.97 22.35 -4.28
N LEU A 190 -37.65 23.08 -5.17
CA LEU A 190 -38.96 22.67 -5.68
C LEU A 190 -38.92 21.32 -6.38
N SER A 191 -37.90 21.07 -7.21
CA SER A 191 -37.69 19.79 -7.87
C SER A 191 -37.49 18.66 -6.87
N ARG A 192 -36.74 18.91 -5.78
CA ARG A 192 -36.48 17.93 -4.73
C ARG A 192 -37.69 17.69 -3.84
N ILE A 193 -38.49 18.72 -3.52
CA ILE A 193 -39.81 18.56 -2.88
C ILE A 193 -40.70 17.69 -3.75
N ARG A 194 -40.77 17.93 -5.06
CA ARG A 194 -41.55 17.08 -5.98
C ARG A 194 -41.10 15.62 -5.92
N GLN A 195 -39.79 15.36 -5.94
CA GLN A 195 -39.23 14.02 -5.81
C GLN A 195 -39.61 13.37 -4.47
N ALA A 196 -39.56 14.11 -3.37
CA ALA A 196 -39.96 13.62 -2.04
C ALA A 196 -41.47 13.31 -1.99
N VAL A 197 -42.33 14.16 -2.57
CA VAL A 197 -43.77 13.91 -2.68
C VAL A 197 -44.06 12.67 -3.53
N TRP A 198 -43.31 12.46 -4.62
CA TRP A 198 -43.41 11.24 -5.42
C TRP A 198 -42.99 9.99 -4.63
N ALA A 199 -41.91 10.08 -3.85
CA ALA A 199 -41.48 8.99 -2.97
C ALA A 199 -42.55 8.68 -1.90
N LEU A 200 -43.12 9.70 -1.27
CA LEU A 200 -44.24 9.56 -0.32
C LEU A 200 -45.44 8.86 -0.96
N ASN A 201 -45.80 9.23 -2.20
CA ASN A 201 -46.90 8.58 -2.93
C ASN A 201 -46.59 7.11 -3.24
N ARG A 202 -45.37 6.83 -3.74
CA ARG A 202 -44.93 5.48 -4.10
C ARG A 202 -44.91 4.53 -2.91
N HIS A 203 -44.53 5.02 -1.73
CA HIS A 203 -44.47 4.23 -0.50
C HIS A 203 -45.78 4.26 0.32
N GLY A 204 -46.84 4.93 -0.16
CA GLY A 204 -48.14 4.99 0.52
C GLY A 204 -48.14 5.82 1.81
N PHE A 205 -47.19 6.74 1.96
CA PHE A 205 -47.01 7.58 3.14
C PHE A 205 -47.76 8.92 3.07
N LEU A 206 -48.50 9.17 1.98
CA LEU A 206 -49.32 10.36 1.89
C LEU A 206 -50.49 10.31 2.88
N PRO A 207 -50.82 11.42 3.55
CA PRO A 207 -52.01 11.50 4.40
C PRO A 207 -53.28 11.11 3.61
N PRO A 208 -54.20 10.30 4.18
CA PRO A 208 -55.50 10.04 3.56
C PRO A 208 -56.37 11.31 3.54
N GLN A 209 -57.15 11.50 2.48
CA GLN A 209 -57.96 12.73 2.30
C GLN A 209 -58.99 12.97 3.42
N GLN A 210 -59.45 11.92 4.09
CA GLN A 210 -60.53 11.97 5.10
C GLN A 210 -60.05 12.17 6.55
N GLU A 211 -58.75 12.04 6.85
CA GLU A 211 -58.20 12.20 8.21
C GLU A 211 -57.41 13.52 8.37
N SER A 212 -57.57 14.46 7.44
CA SER A 212 -56.87 15.74 7.38
C SER A 212 -57.08 16.63 8.62
N ASP A 213 -58.10 16.36 9.43
CA ASP A 213 -58.34 17.04 10.71
C ASP A 213 -57.71 16.33 11.93
N SER A 214 -57.24 15.08 11.81
CA SER A 214 -56.64 14.30 12.93
C SER A 214 -55.14 14.54 13.11
N CYS A 215 -54.46 15.15 12.13
CA CYS A 215 -53.03 15.46 12.17
C CYS A 215 -52.64 16.63 13.11
N LEU A 216 -53.61 17.22 13.82
CA LEU A 216 -53.37 18.19 14.90
C LEU A 216 -53.11 17.48 16.24
N LEU A 217 -52.25 16.45 16.27
CA LEU A 217 -51.70 15.98 17.53
C LEU A 217 -50.91 17.14 18.15
N SER A 218 -51.14 17.41 19.44
CA SER A 218 -50.50 18.48 20.24
C SER A 218 -48.96 18.40 20.32
N SER A 219 -48.34 17.49 19.56
CA SER A 219 -46.92 17.19 19.46
C SER A 219 -46.25 17.79 18.21
N ASN A 220 -47.00 18.36 17.26
CA ASN A 220 -46.42 18.88 16.01
C ASN A 220 -45.94 20.33 16.17
N ASP A 221 -44.65 20.56 15.96
CA ASP A 221 -44.03 21.88 16.01
C ASP A 221 -44.44 22.74 14.80
N SER A 222 -45.28 23.74 15.04
CA SER A 222 -45.74 24.72 14.04
C SER A 222 -44.80 25.92 13.87
N SER A 223 -43.67 25.97 14.58
CA SER A 223 -42.68 27.03 14.44
C SER A 223 -42.10 27.07 13.02
N ILE A 224 -42.03 28.25 12.42
CA ILE A 224 -41.35 28.46 11.12
C ILE A 224 -39.92 28.96 11.34
N TRP A 225 -39.74 29.77 12.37
CA TRP A 225 -38.46 30.35 12.76
C TRP A 225 -37.82 29.49 13.84
N VAL A 226 -36.53 29.19 13.66
CA VAL A 226 -35.71 28.60 14.72
C VAL A 226 -35.24 29.72 15.65
N ASP A 227 -35.43 29.53 16.95
CA ASP A 227 -34.98 30.47 17.97
C ASP A 227 -33.46 30.42 18.10
N TYR A 228 -32.80 31.50 17.68
CA TYR A 228 -31.36 31.68 17.85
C TYR A 228 -31.08 32.73 18.94
N PRO A 229 -30.17 32.44 19.89
CA PRO A 229 -29.82 33.37 20.95
C PRO A 229 -29.10 34.60 20.40
N SER A 230 -29.51 35.78 20.87
CA SER A 230 -28.86 37.06 20.55
C SER A 230 -27.62 37.22 21.42
N VAL A 231 -26.47 36.81 20.89
CA VAL A 231 -25.18 37.07 21.52
C VAL A 231 -24.72 38.45 21.05
N GLY A 232 -24.35 39.35 21.95
CA GLY A 232 -23.84 40.69 21.62
C GLY A 232 -22.46 40.71 20.93
N LEU A 233 -22.01 39.57 20.40
CA LEU A 233 -20.75 39.36 19.69
C LEU A 233 -21.08 39.04 18.23
N ASP A 234 -20.33 39.61 17.29
CA ASP A 234 -20.42 39.23 15.89
C ASP A 234 -19.83 37.81 15.72
N MET A 235 -20.72 36.83 15.56
CA MET A 235 -20.35 35.43 15.40
C MET A 235 -19.39 35.21 14.23
N ASN A 236 -19.49 36.01 13.16
CA ASN A 236 -18.60 35.88 12.02
C ASN A 236 -17.16 36.31 12.37
N VAL A 237 -16.98 37.27 13.27
CA VAL A 237 -15.67 37.68 13.80
C VAL A 237 -15.10 36.61 14.73
N LEU A 238 -15.94 35.89 15.47
CA LEU A 238 -15.50 34.78 16.32
C LEU A 238 -15.03 33.56 15.51
N LEU A 239 -15.70 33.29 14.39
CA LEU A 239 -15.43 32.16 13.50
C LEU A 239 -14.30 32.45 12.49
N SER A 240 -14.05 33.73 12.16
CA SER A 240 -13.02 34.18 11.23
C SER A 240 -11.76 34.61 11.98
N SER A 241 -10.59 34.11 11.57
CA SER A 241 -9.27 34.50 12.13
C SER A 241 -8.84 35.95 11.81
N SER A 242 -9.69 36.73 11.14
CA SER A 242 -9.38 38.10 10.70
C SER A 242 -9.42 39.10 11.87
N ASN A 243 -8.24 39.45 12.39
CA ASN A 243 -8.01 40.58 13.31
C ASN A 243 -8.24 41.97 12.67
N CYS A 244 -9.16 42.11 11.71
CA CYS A 244 -9.35 43.37 11.00
C CYS A 244 -10.64 44.07 11.44
N THR A 245 -10.50 45.11 12.26
CA THR A 245 -11.57 46.03 12.70
C THR A 245 -12.16 46.89 11.57
N THR A 246 -11.86 46.60 10.30
CA THR A 246 -12.47 47.23 9.12
C THR A 246 -13.40 46.26 8.42
N ALA A 247 -14.60 46.10 8.98
CA ALA A 247 -15.72 45.43 8.34
C ALA A 247 -16.12 46.20 7.07
N ARG A 248 -15.58 45.82 5.90
CA ARG A 248 -16.17 46.11 4.56
C ARG A 248 -15.47 45.47 3.35
N GLY A 249 -14.38 44.72 3.49
CA GLY A 249 -13.72 44.04 2.36
C GLY A 249 -13.78 42.53 2.47
N ALA A 250 -14.37 41.87 1.46
CA ALA A 250 -14.53 40.42 1.29
C ALA A 250 -15.50 39.72 2.27
N ARG A 251 -16.81 39.82 1.98
CA ARG A 251 -17.76 38.78 2.36
C ARG A 251 -17.35 37.51 1.60
N ASP A 252 -16.62 36.61 2.25
CA ASP A 252 -16.69 35.18 1.90
C ASP A 252 -18.03 34.65 2.47
N SER A 253 -19.16 35.22 2.04
CA SER A 253 -20.47 34.65 2.36
C SER A 253 -20.58 33.32 1.65
N PHE A 254 -20.95 32.25 2.35
CA PHE A 254 -21.27 31.00 1.68
C PHE A 254 -22.43 31.28 0.72
N ASP A 255 -22.27 30.94 -0.56
CA ASP A 255 -23.40 30.97 -1.46
C ASP A 255 -24.47 30.01 -0.94
N LEU A 256 -25.73 30.35 -1.20
CA LEU A 256 -26.91 29.56 -0.78
C LEU A 256 -26.78 28.06 -1.09
N SER A 257 -26.17 27.75 -2.23
CA SER A 257 -25.92 26.39 -2.71
C SER A 257 -24.83 25.67 -1.90
N ASP A 258 -23.85 26.40 -1.37
CA ASP A 258 -22.77 25.87 -0.54
C ASP A 258 -23.23 25.67 0.90
N ALA A 259 -24.11 26.55 1.39
CA ALA A 259 -24.66 26.51 2.75
C ALA A 259 -25.57 25.29 2.98
N PHE A 260 -26.37 24.90 1.98
CA PHE A 260 -27.32 23.78 2.05
C PHE A 260 -27.30 22.95 0.76
N MET A 261 -26.29 22.08 0.64
CA MET A 261 -26.09 21.22 -0.52
C MET A 261 -27.19 20.15 -0.65
N LEU A 262 -27.81 20.07 -1.83
CA LEU A 262 -28.85 19.09 -2.17
C LEU A 262 -28.37 17.97 -3.10
N SER A 263 -27.29 18.20 -3.84
CA SER A 263 -26.73 17.30 -4.84
C SER A 263 -25.25 17.60 -5.08
N ASP A 264 -24.58 16.74 -5.85
CA ASP A 264 -23.25 17.03 -6.37
C ASP A 264 -23.28 18.28 -7.27
N THR A 265 -22.19 19.06 -7.25
CA THR A 265 -21.95 20.21 -8.12
C THR A 265 -20.79 19.92 -9.07
N GLU A 266 -20.49 20.85 -9.98
CA GLU A 266 -19.36 20.72 -10.91
C GLU A 266 -18.00 20.66 -10.20
N ASP A 267 -17.91 21.19 -8.98
CA ASP A 267 -16.65 21.31 -8.23
C ASP A 267 -16.60 20.46 -6.95
N THR A 268 -17.76 19.98 -6.47
CA THR A 268 -17.85 19.29 -5.18
C THR A 268 -18.79 18.09 -5.20
N PHE A 269 -18.38 17.02 -4.53
CA PHE A 269 -19.24 15.88 -4.22
C PHE A 269 -19.94 16.10 -2.89
N HIS A 270 -21.25 15.87 -2.86
CA HIS A 270 -22.07 15.83 -1.66
C HIS A 270 -22.27 14.37 -1.21
N TYR A 271 -21.96 14.07 0.05
CA TYR A 271 -22.15 12.72 0.60
C TYR A 271 -23.43 12.59 1.41
N SER A 272 -23.67 13.54 2.32
CA SER A 272 -24.83 13.54 3.19
C SER A 272 -24.97 14.87 3.92
N SER A 273 -26.17 15.13 4.44
CA SER A 273 -26.44 16.23 5.37
C SER A 273 -26.95 15.66 6.70
N MET A 274 -26.64 16.32 7.82
CA MET A 274 -26.93 15.90 9.18
C MET A 274 -27.47 17.07 10.00
N ALA A 275 -28.47 16.84 10.86
CA ALA A 275 -28.91 17.83 11.85
C ALA A 275 -27.99 17.79 13.07
N VAL A 276 -27.49 18.95 13.50
CA VAL A 276 -26.45 19.06 14.54
C VAL A 276 -26.76 20.21 15.48
N ASP A 277 -26.57 19.99 16.78
CA ASP A 277 -26.63 21.06 17.77
C ASP A 277 -25.23 21.58 18.06
N VAL A 278 -24.99 22.87 17.80
CA VAL A 278 -23.70 23.52 18.06
C VAL A 278 -23.74 24.26 19.37
N PHE A 279 -22.76 24.02 20.23
CA PHE A 279 -22.59 24.72 21.51
C PHE A 279 -21.31 25.55 21.48
N LEU A 280 -21.43 26.85 21.77
CA LEU A 280 -20.29 27.75 21.91
C LEU A 280 -19.81 27.78 23.37
N PHE A 281 -18.50 27.57 23.57
CA PHE A 281 -17.83 27.62 24.87
C PHE A 281 -16.71 28.67 24.86
N ASN A 282 -16.59 29.40 25.97
CA ASN A 282 -15.43 30.24 26.26
C ASN A 282 -14.41 29.44 27.06
N GLU A 283 -13.12 29.47 26.68
CA GLU A 283 -12.05 28.75 27.38
C GLU A 283 -11.93 29.10 28.87
N GLY A 284 -12.36 30.29 29.29
CA GLY A 284 -12.33 30.73 30.69
C GLY A 284 -13.53 30.30 31.55
N SER A 285 -14.62 29.79 30.96
CA SER A 285 -15.81 29.40 31.73
C SER A 285 -16.68 28.37 31.01
N ASN A 286 -16.85 27.18 31.60
CA ASN A 286 -17.76 26.14 31.07
C ASN A 286 -19.25 26.39 31.39
N SER A 287 -19.60 27.53 31.98
CA SER A 287 -20.91 27.76 32.61
C SER A 287 -22.00 28.29 31.67
N GLN A 288 -21.66 28.89 30.52
CA GLN A 288 -22.64 29.38 29.55
C GLN A 288 -22.59 28.54 28.27
N GLN A 289 -23.56 27.63 28.13
CA GLN A 289 -23.75 26.82 26.92
C GLN A 289 -24.83 27.47 26.06
N ILE A 290 -24.43 28.00 24.91
CA ILE A 290 -25.35 28.62 23.96
C ILE A 290 -25.57 27.64 22.80
N ARG A 291 -26.80 27.15 22.66
CA ARG A 291 -27.19 26.16 21.64
C ARG A 291 -27.61 26.85 20.34
N TYR A 292 -27.05 26.39 19.22
CA TYR A 292 -27.39 26.78 17.86
C TYR A 292 -27.75 25.54 17.04
N PRO A 293 -29.04 25.32 16.72
CA PRO A 293 -29.43 24.27 15.79
C PRO A 293 -28.90 24.57 14.39
N CYS A 294 -28.14 23.64 13.81
CA CYS A 294 -27.50 23.80 12.50
C CYS A 294 -27.67 22.54 11.64
N ILE A 295 -27.47 22.68 10.33
CA ILE A 295 -27.30 21.55 9.42
C ILE A 295 -25.85 21.51 9.01
N LEU A 296 -25.28 20.31 9.05
CA LEU A 296 -23.94 20.02 8.59
C LEU A 296 -24.03 19.23 7.28
N SER A 297 -23.35 19.70 6.24
CA SER A 297 -23.18 19.01 4.97
C SER A 297 -21.76 18.47 4.86
N ILE A 298 -21.64 17.19 4.51
CA ILE A 298 -20.36 16.51 4.26
C ILE A 298 -20.09 16.57 2.76
N ILE A 299 -18.99 17.22 2.39
CA ILE A 299 -18.62 17.45 1.00
C ILE A 299 -17.16 17.05 0.75
N ARG A 300 -16.76 16.94 -0.52
CA ARG A 300 -15.34 16.85 -0.92
C ARG A 300 -15.16 17.56 -2.25
N GLY A 301 -14.18 18.45 -2.35
CA GLY A 301 -13.80 19.04 -3.63
C GLY A 301 -13.31 17.99 -4.63
N ILE A 302 -13.56 18.17 -5.92
CA ILE A 302 -13.12 17.24 -6.97
C ILE A 302 -11.59 17.13 -7.05
N SER A 303 -10.87 18.17 -6.64
CA SER A 303 -9.40 18.17 -6.49
C SER A 303 -8.92 17.64 -5.13
N GLU A 304 -9.81 17.52 -4.15
CA GLU A 304 -9.49 17.16 -2.77
C GLU A 304 -9.55 15.64 -2.56
N GLN A 305 -8.65 15.14 -1.71
CA GLN A 305 -8.57 13.71 -1.36
C GLN A 305 -9.21 13.39 0.01
N THR A 306 -9.65 14.41 0.74
CA THR A 306 -10.25 14.31 2.07
C THR A 306 -11.58 15.03 2.08
N ILE A 307 -12.46 14.64 2.99
CA ILE A 307 -13.75 15.30 3.17
C ILE A 307 -13.59 16.64 3.87
N SER A 308 -14.50 17.57 3.54
CA SER A 308 -14.73 18.84 4.21
C SER A 308 -16.13 18.81 4.82
N ILE A 309 -16.35 19.60 5.88
CA ILE A 309 -17.69 19.82 6.43
C ILE A 309 -18.06 21.28 6.36
N VAL A 310 -19.31 21.57 5.99
CA VAL A 310 -19.90 22.90 5.98
C VAL A 310 -21.09 22.89 6.92
N LEU A 311 -21.19 23.91 7.76
CA LEU A 311 -22.21 24.04 8.79
C LEU A 311 -22.90 25.39 8.64
N SER A 312 -24.23 25.36 8.62
CA SER A 312 -25.05 26.54 8.37
C SER A 312 -26.26 26.55 9.30
N SER A 313 -26.63 27.73 9.81
CA SER A 313 -27.88 27.98 10.52
C SER A 313 -29.00 28.46 9.58
N GLN A 314 -30.27 28.28 9.98
CA GLN A 314 -31.44 28.67 9.17
C GLN A 314 -31.41 30.15 8.78
N ASN A 315 -30.95 31.03 9.68
CA ASN A 315 -30.89 32.48 9.49
C ASN A 315 -29.53 33.00 9.01
N GLY A 316 -28.55 32.11 8.79
CA GLY A 316 -27.19 32.48 8.37
C GLY A 316 -26.35 33.20 9.41
N LEU A 317 -26.75 33.18 10.69
CA LEU A 317 -25.92 33.73 11.78
C LEU A 317 -24.66 32.90 12.07
N LEU A 318 -24.75 31.58 11.90
CA LEU A 318 -23.64 30.67 12.10
C LEU A 318 -23.35 29.96 10.78
N GLU A 319 -22.25 30.35 10.14
CA GLU A 319 -21.71 29.69 8.95
C GLU A 319 -20.25 29.36 9.18
N PHE A 320 -19.91 28.09 8.97
CA PHE A 320 -18.62 27.56 9.36
C PHE A 320 -18.22 26.41 8.45
N SER A 321 -16.93 26.25 8.16
CA SER A 321 -16.44 25.09 7.41
C SER A 321 -15.11 24.59 7.96
N ILE A 322 -14.95 23.27 8.01
CA ILE A 322 -13.67 22.61 8.23
C ILE A 322 -13.20 22.07 6.89
N LYS A 323 -12.03 22.53 6.44
CA LYS A 323 -11.41 22.15 5.18
C LYS A 323 -10.04 21.51 5.43
N PRO A 324 -9.54 20.65 4.52
CA PRO A 324 -8.28 19.95 4.71
C PRO A 324 -7.02 20.81 4.55
N ASP A 325 -7.07 21.89 3.77
CA ASP A 325 -5.98 22.85 3.60
C ASP A 325 -6.46 24.24 4.03
N GLY A 326 -5.70 24.94 4.88
CA GLY A 326 -6.20 26.14 5.55
C GLY A 326 -5.11 27.08 6.03
N SER A 327 -4.94 28.21 5.33
CA SER A 327 -4.12 29.33 5.81
C SER A 327 -4.87 30.29 6.74
N THR A 328 -6.22 30.23 6.80
CA THR A 328 -7.06 31.16 7.57
C THR A 328 -8.32 30.55 8.22
N LYS A 329 -8.67 29.29 7.91
CA LYS A 329 -9.86 28.58 8.42
C LYS A 329 -9.44 27.32 9.18
N PRO A 330 -10.24 26.86 10.16
CA PRO A 330 -9.91 25.68 10.94
C PRO A 330 -9.85 24.43 10.08
N THR A 331 -8.86 23.59 10.38
CA THR A 331 -8.60 22.35 9.67
C THR A 331 -8.98 21.15 10.55
N TRP A 332 -8.82 19.94 10.00
CA TRP A 332 -9.01 18.71 10.78
C TRP A 332 -8.01 18.56 11.94
N GLU A 333 -6.92 19.32 11.97
CA GLU A 333 -5.96 19.35 13.08
C GLU A 333 -6.52 20.08 14.31
N ASP A 334 -7.44 21.03 14.11
CA ASP A 334 -8.10 21.80 15.17
C ASP A 334 -9.25 21.03 15.83
N VAL A 335 -9.50 19.80 15.40
CA VAL A 335 -10.68 19.00 15.73
C VAL A 335 -10.36 17.88 16.71
N THR A 336 -11.17 17.78 17.76
CA THR A 336 -11.11 16.70 18.75
C THR A 336 -12.41 15.91 18.78
N TRP A 337 -12.32 14.57 18.69
CA TRP A 337 -13.48 13.67 18.72
C TRP A 337 -13.85 13.30 20.16
N LEU A 338 -15.10 13.57 20.56
CA LEU A 338 -15.63 13.29 21.90
C LEU A 338 -16.66 12.15 21.86
N PHE A 339 -16.17 10.91 21.91
CA PHE A 339 -16.99 9.70 21.75
C PHE A 339 -18.10 9.53 22.80
N PHE A 340 -17.87 9.96 24.05
CA PHE A 340 -18.81 9.73 25.16
C PHE A 340 -20.12 10.54 25.02
N ILE A 341 -20.09 11.64 24.28
CA ILE A 341 -21.25 12.53 24.02
C ILE A 341 -21.59 12.64 22.53
N ASN A 342 -21.00 11.78 21.69
CA ASN A 342 -21.17 11.82 20.23
C ASN A 342 -20.96 13.23 19.66
N ALA A 343 -19.86 13.88 20.06
CA ALA A 343 -19.60 15.27 19.72
C ALA A 343 -18.23 15.49 19.07
N LEU A 344 -18.12 16.58 18.32
CA LEU A 344 -16.90 17.05 17.69
C LEU A 344 -16.57 18.43 18.26
N GLU A 345 -15.43 18.56 18.92
CA GLU A 345 -14.95 19.84 19.48
C GLU A 345 -13.97 20.47 18.51
N VAL A 346 -14.23 21.72 18.10
CA VAL A 346 -13.36 22.49 17.21
C VAL A 346 -12.79 23.66 18.00
N LYS A 347 -11.47 23.76 18.01
CA LYS A 347 -10.77 24.90 18.60
C LYS A 347 -10.72 26.03 17.59
N LEU A 348 -11.17 27.21 17.99
CA LEU A 348 -11.10 28.41 17.16
C LEU A 348 -9.85 29.22 17.52
N PRO A 349 -9.23 29.92 16.55
CA PRO A 349 -8.06 30.76 16.80
C PRO A 349 -8.33 31.93 17.75
N THR A 350 -9.61 32.25 17.99
CA THR A 350 -10.09 33.32 18.87
C THR A 350 -10.16 32.93 20.35
N GLY A 351 -9.75 31.71 20.74
CA GLY A 351 -9.82 31.22 22.12
C GLY A 351 -11.22 30.72 22.54
N PHE A 352 -12.10 30.51 21.57
CA PHE A 352 -13.41 29.87 21.76
C PHE A 352 -13.38 28.42 21.28
N ARG A 353 -14.31 27.61 21.78
CA ARG A 353 -14.50 26.23 21.35
C ARG A 353 -15.93 26.00 20.88
N LEU A 354 -16.08 25.36 19.74
CA LEU A 354 -17.37 24.89 19.23
C LEU A 354 -17.50 23.41 19.52
N GLN A 355 -18.62 22.99 20.09
CA GLN A 355 -18.94 21.58 20.26
C GLN A 355 -20.17 21.25 19.43
N LEU A 356 -19.98 20.45 18.38
CA LEU A 356 -21.02 19.94 17.52
C LEU A 356 -21.52 18.62 18.09
N ARG A 357 -22.77 18.53 18.53
CA ARG A 357 -23.38 17.30 19.03
C ARG A 357 -24.27 16.65 17.98
N PHE A 358 -24.09 15.35 17.78
CA PHE A 358 -24.73 14.57 16.74
C PHE A 358 -25.63 13.49 17.33
N SER A 359 -26.52 12.92 16.50
CA SER A 359 -27.13 11.64 16.82
C SER A 359 -26.06 10.53 16.88
N PRO A 360 -26.28 9.45 17.66
CA PRO A 360 -25.33 8.34 17.72
C PRO A 360 -25.07 7.65 16.37
N TRP A 361 -26.02 7.74 15.43
CA TRP A 361 -25.86 7.19 14.09
C TRP A 361 -25.03 8.11 13.20
N ASP A 362 -25.35 9.40 13.18
CA ASP A 362 -24.64 10.42 12.38
C ASP A 362 -23.17 10.54 12.79
N PHE A 363 -22.90 10.56 14.09
CA PHE A 363 -21.54 10.60 14.62
C PHE A 363 -20.68 9.43 14.11
N ARG A 364 -21.24 8.21 14.17
CA ARG A 364 -20.55 7.01 13.67
C ARG A 364 -20.34 7.06 12.16
N THR A 365 -21.32 7.57 11.41
CA THR A 365 -21.21 7.72 9.95
C THR A 365 -20.13 8.72 9.57
N LEU A 366 -20.14 9.92 10.16
CA LEU A 366 -19.12 10.95 9.91
C LEU A 366 -17.72 10.45 10.28
N LYS A 367 -17.57 9.82 11.47
CA LYS A 367 -16.29 9.26 11.91
C LYS A 367 -15.76 8.20 10.95
N ARG A 368 -16.62 7.27 10.50
CA ARG A 368 -16.23 6.24 9.51
C ARG A 368 -15.78 6.84 8.18
N MET A 369 -16.46 7.89 7.70
CA MET A 369 -16.07 8.56 6.46
C MET A 369 -14.71 9.24 6.59
N TYR A 370 -14.48 9.94 7.71
CA TYR A 370 -13.20 10.58 8.00
C TYR A 370 -12.07 9.54 8.12
N ASP A 371 -12.28 8.48 8.91
CA ASP A 371 -11.31 7.41 9.11
C ASP A 371 -10.99 6.69 7.80
N HIS A 372 -12.00 6.43 6.96
CA HIS A 372 -11.78 5.84 5.64
C HIS A 372 -10.86 6.70 4.77
N CYS A 373 -11.05 8.03 4.76
CA CYS A 373 -10.18 8.93 4.00
C CYS A 373 -8.75 8.94 4.57
N CYS A 374 -8.59 9.04 5.89
CA CYS A 374 -7.28 9.04 6.54
C CYS A 374 -6.53 7.73 6.28
N LEU A 375 -7.17 6.58 6.53
CA LEU A 375 -6.58 5.26 6.29
C LEU A 375 -6.23 5.05 4.82
N THR A 376 -7.06 5.54 3.89
CA THR A 376 -6.78 5.48 2.45
C THR A 376 -5.51 6.25 2.10
N LEU A 377 -5.35 7.46 2.64
CA LEU A 377 -4.19 8.32 2.39
C LEU A 377 -2.93 7.82 3.08
N GLU A 378 -3.02 7.40 4.34
CA GLU A 378 -1.93 6.77 5.09
C GLU A 378 -1.42 5.53 4.36
N SER A 379 -2.33 4.68 3.88
CA SER A 379 -1.98 3.50 3.08
C SER A 379 -1.33 3.84 1.73
N PHE A 380 -1.50 5.07 1.24
CA PHE A 380 -0.89 5.56 0.00
C PHE A 380 0.46 6.28 0.21
N GLN A 381 0.90 6.37 1.47
CA GLN A 381 2.22 6.87 1.88
C GLN A 381 3.16 5.71 2.21
N PRO A 382 4.49 5.91 2.14
CA PRO A 382 5.46 4.90 2.58
C PRO A 382 5.39 4.71 4.10
N ALA A 383 5.46 3.46 4.56
CA ALA A 383 5.62 3.17 5.99
C ALA A 383 6.96 3.71 6.51
N LEU A 384 6.90 4.47 7.61
CA LEU A 384 8.06 5.13 8.20
C LEU A 384 9.18 4.13 8.54
N GLY A 385 10.34 4.31 7.93
CA GLY A 385 11.58 3.59 8.26
C GLY A 385 11.75 2.19 7.64
N GLU A 386 10.71 1.63 7.01
CA GLU A 386 10.76 0.28 6.41
C GLU A 386 10.55 0.29 4.89
N GLU A 387 9.91 1.33 4.37
CA GLU A 387 9.52 1.42 2.97
C GLU A 387 10.08 2.66 2.27
N VAL A 388 10.44 2.48 1.01
CA VAL A 388 10.89 3.56 0.12
C VAL A 388 10.00 3.58 -1.12
N LEU A 389 9.48 4.74 -1.50
CA LEU A 389 8.76 4.92 -2.76
C LEU A 389 9.76 4.76 -3.92
N CYS A 390 9.52 3.78 -4.78
CA CYS A 390 10.43 3.45 -5.88
C CYS A 390 9.86 3.69 -7.27
N PHE A 391 8.53 3.75 -7.40
CA PHE A 391 7.87 3.97 -8.67
C PHE A 391 6.54 4.66 -8.43
N GLU A 392 6.24 5.68 -9.23
CA GLU A 392 4.99 6.42 -9.22
C GLU A 392 4.59 6.74 -10.66
N THR A 393 3.33 6.49 -11.01
CA THR A 393 2.78 6.87 -12.31
C THR A 393 1.26 7.03 -12.27
N ILE A 394 0.72 7.74 -13.26
CA ILE A 394 -0.72 7.83 -13.51
C ILE A 394 -1.06 6.87 -14.64
N VAL A 395 -1.84 5.85 -14.32
CA VAL A 395 -2.21 4.80 -15.27
C VAL A 395 -3.40 5.27 -16.10
N LYS A 396 -3.33 5.08 -17.43
CA LYS A 396 -4.35 5.55 -18.38
C LYS A 396 -5.70 4.88 -18.12
N SER A 397 -5.68 3.58 -17.89
CA SER A 397 -6.87 2.82 -17.46
C SER A 397 -6.48 1.62 -16.63
N THR A 398 -7.27 1.33 -15.60
CA THR A 398 -7.09 0.18 -14.72
C THR A 398 -8.34 -0.67 -14.68
N TYR A 399 -8.17 -1.98 -14.73
CA TYR A 399 -9.23 -2.95 -14.53
C TYR A 399 -8.85 -3.90 -13.40
N TYR A 400 -9.68 -3.96 -12.37
CA TYR A 400 -9.51 -4.90 -11.27
C TYR A 400 -10.50 -6.05 -11.45
N HIS A 401 -9.98 -7.23 -11.80
CA HIS A 401 -10.78 -8.44 -11.88
C HIS A 401 -10.75 -9.13 -10.52
N ALA A 402 -11.92 -9.40 -9.93
CA ALA A 402 -12.03 -10.22 -8.73
C ALA A 402 -13.29 -11.08 -8.81
N SER A 403 -13.15 -12.42 -8.76
CA SER A 403 -14.32 -13.33 -8.81
C SER A 403 -15.10 -13.33 -7.49
N ARG A 404 -14.40 -13.12 -6.37
CA ARG A 404 -14.98 -12.93 -5.04
C ARG A 404 -14.66 -11.52 -4.56
N GLN A 405 -15.68 -10.77 -4.18
CA GLN A 405 -15.50 -9.53 -3.42
C GLN A 405 -14.85 -9.91 -2.08
N SER A 406 -13.53 -9.79 -1.97
CA SER A 406 -12.91 -9.78 -0.64
C SER A 406 -13.53 -8.62 0.13
N ARG A 407 -13.91 -8.87 1.39
CA ARG A 407 -14.75 -7.95 2.18
C ARG A 407 -14.09 -6.57 2.45
N SER A 408 -12.81 -6.40 2.12
CA SER A 408 -11.99 -5.25 2.53
C SER A 408 -11.66 -4.24 1.43
N GLN A 409 -11.79 -4.56 0.13
CA GLN A 409 -11.40 -3.63 -0.96
C GLN A 409 -12.52 -3.48 -2.00
N HIS A 410 -13.38 -2.47 -1.81
CA HIS A 410 -14.40 -2.11 -2.79
C HIS A 410 -13.83 -1.15 -3.84
N PHE A 411 -12.99 -1.66 -4.74
CA PHE A 411 -12.60 -0.92 -5.95
C PHE A 411 -13.78 -0.89 -6.93
N PRO A 412 -14.04 0.23 -7.64
CA PRO A 412 -15.19 0.30 -8.56
C PRO A 412 -15.09 -0.74 -9.68
N ARG A 413 -16.25 -1.29 -10.08
CA ARG A 413 -16.34 -2.27 -11.17
C ARG A 413 -16.16 -1.57 -12.52
N GLY A 414 -15.42 -2.19 -13.43
CA GLY A 414 -15.15 -1.65 -14.75
C GLY A 414 -13.78 -0.96 -14.86
N SER A 415 -13.54 -0.35 -16.02
CA SER A 415 -12.28 0.35 -16.29
C SER A 415 -12.34 1.77 -15.73
N ILE A 416 -11.39 2.11 -14.86
CA ILE A 416 -11.26 3.47 -14.29
C ILE A 416 -10.03 4.12 -14.91
N ALA A 417 -10.17 5.35 -15.39
CA ALA A 417 -9.08 6.11 -15.97
C ALA A 417 -8.30 6.89 -14.90
N GLN A 418 -7.03 7.21 -15.20
CA GLN A 418 -6.19 8.13 -14.43
C GLN A 418 -5.98 7.75 -12.95
N CYS A 419 -5.99 6.46 -12.63
CA CYS A 419 -5.65 6.00 -11.29
C CYS A 419 -4.16 6.25 -11.00
N MET A 420 -3.86 6.67 -9.78
CA MET A 420 -2.49 6.87 -9.33
C MET A 420 -1.94 5.55 -8.78
N PHE A 421 -0.81 5.10 -9.34
CA PHE A 421 -0.17 3.84 -8.99
C PHE A 421 1.20 4.10 -8.37
N ARG A 422 1.46 3.49 -7.22
CA ARG A 422 2.72 3.59 -6.48
C ARG A 422 3.25 2.22 -6.08
N ILE A 423 4.57 2.09 -6.06
CA ILE A 423 5.28 0.92 -5.53
C ILE A 423 6.24 1.36 -4.44
N PHE A 424 6.13 0.69 -3.30
CA PHE A 424 7.02 0.83 -2.16
C PHE A 424 7.90 -0.42 -2.05
N GLU A 425 9.23 -0.25 -2.07
CA GLU A 425 10.17 -1.31 -1.75
C GLU A 425 10.28 -1.45 -0.23
N LYS A 426 9.99 -2.66 0.29
CA LYS A 426 10.18 -2.99 1.70
C LYS A 426 11.60 -3.47 1.91
N SER A 427 12.32 -2.84 2.84
CA SER A 427 13.67 -3.25 3.21
C SER A 427 13.88 -3.15 4.72
N ILE A 428 14.60 -4.11 5.29
CA ILE A 428 14.92 -4.12 6.72
C ILE A 428 16.42 -4.05 6.92
N MET A 429 16.86 -3.29 7.91
CA MET A 429 18.26 -3.27 8.33
C MET A 429 18.49 -4.35 9.38
N ARG A 430 19.38 -5.30 9.10
CA ARG A 430 19.85 -6.30 10.06
C ARG A 430 21.27 -5.99 10.49
N SER A 431 21.46 -5.85 11.80
CA SER A 431 22.80 -5.82 12.39
C SER A 431 23.23 -7.24 12.71
N GLU A 432 24.07 -7.83 11.86
CA GLU A 432 24.71 -9.12 12.11
C GLU A 432 26.20 -8.89 12.43
N GLY A 433 26.90 -9.85 13.03
CA GLY A 433 28.26 -9.65 13.62
C GLY A 433 29.36 -9.14 12.67
N THR A 434 29.08 -8.98 11.38
CA THR A 434 29.97 -8.46 10.33
C THR A 434 29.58 -7.06 9.82
N GLY A 435 28.49 -6.47 10.32
CA GLY A 435 28.02 -5.13 9.94
C GLY A 435 26.50 -5.05 9.84
N VAL A 436 25.99 -3.86 9.50
CA VAL A 436 24.58 -3.65 9.21
C VAL A 436 24.33 -3.90 7.72
N ARG A 437 23.35 -4.75 7.41
CA ARG A 437 22.95 -5.12 6.05
C ARG A 437 21.51 -4.73 5.79
N THR A 438 21.22 -4.35 4.56
CA THR A 438 19.84 -4.11 4.11
C THR A 438 19.32 -5.33 3.39
N VAL A 439 18.23 -5.93 3.89
CA VAL A 439 17.60 -7.12 3.30
C VAL A 439 16.29 -6.71 2.64
N HIS A 440 16.12 -7.06 1.37
CA HIS A 440 14.88 -6.82 0.64
C HIS A 440 13.76 -7.75 1.14
N LYS A 441 12.58 -7.19 1.40
CA LYS A 441 11.40 -7.90 1.93
C LYS A 441 10.20 -7.92 0.99
N GLY A 442 10.41 -7.51 -0.25
CA GLY A 442 9.37 -7.48 -1.28
C GLY A 442 8.90 -6.07 -1.58
N TYR A 443 7.70 -5.98 -2.15
CA TYR A 443 7.10 -4.72 -2.56
C TYR A 443 5.68 -4.62 -2.01
N ARG A 444 5.26 -3.39 -1.72
CA ARG A 444 3.84 -3.06 -1.54
C ARG A 444 3.41 -2.20 -2.70
N ILE A 445 2.37 -2.62 -3.39
CA ILE A 445 1.75 -1.83 -4.45
C ILE A 445 0.50 -1.16 -3.91
N ALA A 446 0.28 0.07 -4.34
CA ALA A 446 -0.90 0.84 -4.01
C ALA A 446 -1.48 1.48 -5.27
N LEU A 447 -2.77 1.29 -5.51
CA LEU A 447 -3.50 1.90 -6.60
C LEU A 447 -4.69 2.68 -6.03
N MET A 448 -4.69 3.99 -6.24
CA MET A 448 -5.74 4.88 -5.76
C MET A 448 -6.55 5.44 -6.94
N THR A 449 -7.87 5.44 -6.81
CA THR A 449 -8.76 6.12 -7.77
C THR A 449 -8.48 7.62 -7.80
N PRO A 450 -8.61 8.29 -8.96
CA PRO A 450 -8.42 9.74 -9.02
C PRO A 450 -9.47 10.49 -8.19
N PRO A 451 -9.19 11.72 -7.74
CA PRO A 451 -10.09 12.47 -6.87
C PRO A 451 -11.40 12.86 -7.57
N ILE A 452 -11.42 12.88 -8.91
CA ILE A 452 -12.64 13.06 -9.74
C ILE A 452 -13.68 11.95 -9.60
N VAL A 453 -13.32 10.80 -9.00
CA VAL A 453 -14.31 9.76 -8.70
C VAL A 453 -14.87 10.02 -7.31
N LYS A 454 -16.20 10.13 -7.19
CA LYS A 454 -16.90 10.42 -5.92
C LYS A 454 -16.46 9.49 -4.77
N LYS A 455 -16.32 8.19 -5.01
CA LYS A 455 -15.85 7.24 -4.00
C LYS A 455 -14.35 7.00 -4.17
N LEU A 456 -13.56 7.57 -3.27
CA LEU A 456 -12.13 7.27 -3.18
C LEU A 456 -11.94 5.84 -2.69
N SER A 457 -11.30 5.02 -3.53
CA SER A 457 -10.96 3.64 -3.25
C SER A 457 -9.48 3.42 -3.50
N ILE A 458 -8.88 2.55 -2.68
CA ILE A 458 -7.50 2.11 -2.81
C ILE A 458 -7.44 0.59 -2.85
N ILE A 459 -6.58 0.07 -3.73
CA ILE A 459 -6.12 -1.31 -3.69
C ILE A 459 -4.72 -1.28 -3.11
N VAL A 460 -4.51 -2.04 -2.04
CA VAL A 460 -3.17 -2.26 -1.47
C VAL A 460 -2.90 -3.74 -1.53
N GLN A 461 -1.77 -4.11 -2.13
CA GLN A 461 -1.33 -5.50 -2.19
C GLN A 461 0.14 -5.59 -1.76
N GLU A 462 0.45 -6.63 -1.01
CA GLU A 462 1.83 -6.97 -0.66
C GLU A 462 2.32 -8.12 -1.53
N TRP A 463 3.54 -7.98 -2.05
CA TRP A 463 4.27 -9.03 -2.75
C TRP A 463 5.50 -9.39 -1.94
N THR A 464 5.46 -10.58 -1.35
CA THR A 464 6.58 -11.13 -0.60
C THR A 464 7.47 -11.99 -1.50
N PRO A 465 8.78 -12.09 -1.23
CA PRO A 465 9.70 -12.96 -1.99
C PRO A 465 9.36 -14.45 -1.92
N GLU A 466 8.46 -14.87 -1.03
CA GLU A 466 8.01 -16.25 -0.86
C GLU A 466 7.14 -16.75 -2.01
N ARG A 467 6.66 -15.84 -2.86
CA ARG A 467 5.76 -16.16 -3.97
C ARG A 467 6.30 -15.57 -5.28
N PRO A 468 6.16 -16.29 -6.40
CA PRO A 468 6.55 -15.74 -7.69
C PRO A 468 5.59 -14.64 -8.13
N ILE A 469 6.13 -13.56 -8.67
CA ILE A 469 5.36 -12.49 -9.29
C ILE A 469 4.90 -12.98 -10.67
N GLN A 470 3.60 -13.16 -10.84
CA GLN A 470 3.01 -13.59 -12.11
C GLN A 470 2.51 -12.37 -12.88
N PHE A 471 2.96 -12.24 -14.13
CA PHE A 471 2.59 -11.13 -14.99
C PHE A 471 2.32 -11.58 -16.43
N ASP A 472 1.56 -10.78 -17.16
CA ASP A 472 1.34 -10.98 -18.60
C ASP A 472 1.34 -9.65 -19.36
N PHE A 473 1.85 -9.68 -20.58
CA PHE A 473 1.83 -8.52 -21.46
C PHE A 473 0.53 -8.50 -22.25
N LEU A 474 -0.29 -7.49 -21.96
CA LEU A 474 -1.54 -7.28 -22.67
C LEU A 474 -1.43 -6.07 -23.61
N ARG A 475 -2.33 -6.03 -24.59
CA ARG A 475 -2.62 -4.81 -25.33
C ARG A 475 -3.96 -4.29 -24.82
N GLY A 476 -3.95 -3.10 -24.20
CA GLY A 476 -5.15 -2.45 -23.72
C GLY A 476 -6.06 -1.99 -24.87
N GLY A 477 -7.24 -1.48 -24.52
CA GLY A 477 -8.13 -0.84 -25.50
C GLY A 477 -7.38 0.26 -26.26
N ASN A 478 -7.52 0.28 -27.58
CA ASN A 478 -6.82 1.17 -28.52
C ASN A 478 -5.32 0.89 -28.73
N GLY A 479 -4.83 -0.32 -28.38
CA GLY A 479 -3.45 -0.73 -28.62
C GLY A 479 -2.43 -0.19 -27.62
N ASN A 480 -2.89 0.42 -26.52
CA ASN A 480 -2.00 0.92 -25.45
C ASN A 480 -1.25 -0.25 -24.78
N PRO A 481 0.01 -0.04 -24.35
CA PRO A 481 0.76 -1.06 -23.63
C PRO A 481 0.11 -1.37 -22.28
N ALA A 482 -0.23 -2.63 -22.03
CA ALA A 482 -0.83 -3.05 -20.77
C ALA A 482 -0.03 -4.18 -20.10
N LEU A 483 -0.17 -4.27 -18.78
CA LEU A 483 0.44 -5.28 -17.93
C LEU A 483 -0.66 -5.86 -17.04
N SER A 484 -0.83 -7.18 -17.08
CA SER A 484 -1.64 -7.92 -16.11
C SER A 484 -0.74 -8.39 -14.98
N LEU A 485 -1.20 -8.21 -13.74
CA LEU A 485 -0.52 -8.63 -12.52
C LEU A 485 -1.50 -9.47 -11.70
N LYS A 486 -1.15 -10.71 -11.36
CA LYS A 486 -1.97 -11.51 -10.45
C LYS A 486 -1.73 -11.06 -9.01
N ILE A 487 -2.82 -10.79 -8.30
CA ILE A 487 -2.78 -10.11 -6.99
C ILE A 487 -3.17 -11.02 -5.83
N ASP A 488 -4.12 -11.95 -6.01
CA ASP A 488 -4.62 -12.74 -4.88
C ASP A 488 -3.89 -14.08 -4.70
N GLU A 489 -3.78 -14.45 -3.42
CA GLU A 489 -2.99 -15.53 -2.87
C GLU A 489 -3.67 -16.91 -2.96
N GLY A 490 -4.91 -16.98 -3.46
CA GLY A 490 -5.69 -18.22 -3.59
C GLY A 490 -6.71 -18.26 -4.73
N ASP A 491 -6.97 -17.15 -5.41
CA ASP A 491 -7.87 -17.09 -6.56
C ASP A 491 -7.11 -16.66 -7.84
N PRO A 492 -6.87 -17.58 -8.79
CA PRO A 492 -6.12 -17.27 -10.01
C PRO A 492 -6.86 -16.27 -10.92
N THR A 493 -8.13 -15.97 -10.65
CA THR A 493 -8.91 -14.99 -11.39
C THR A 493 -8.69 -13.56 -10.92
N VAL A 494 -8.08 -13.33 -9.75
CA VAL A 494 -7.87 -11.97 -9.27
C VAL A 494 -6.64 -11.36 -9.92
N ALA A 495 -6.88 -10.43 -10.84
CA ALA A 495 -5.83 -9.78 -11.62
C ALA A 495 -6.05 -8.27 -11.68
N LEU A 496 -4.95 -7.53 -11.57
CA LEU A 496 -4.89 -6.10 -11.82
C LEU A 496 -4.30 -5.86 -13.19
N VAL A 497 -5.10 -5.27 -14.08
CA VAL A 497 -4.66 -4.89 -15.41
C VAL A 497 -4.42 -3.38 -15.42
N LEU A 498 -3.17 -3.01 -15.72
CA LEU A 498 -2.70 -1.63 -15.81
C LEU A 498 -2.39 -1.29 -17.27
N ALA A 499 -3.04 -0.28 -17.84
CA ALA A 499 -2.74 0.23 -19.17
C ALA A 499 -2.00 1.57 -19.08
N PHE A 500 -0.83 1.64 -19.70
CA PHE A 500 0.07 2.79 -19.63
C PHE A 500 -0.09 3.66 -20.87
N SER A 501 0.28 4.93 -20.75
CA SER A 501 0.38 5.83 -21.90
C SER A 501 1.55 5.43 -22.81
N GLU A 502 2.65 4.98 -22.20
CA GLU A 502 3.91 4.67 -22.88
C GLU A 502 4.41 3.27 -22.52
N SER A 503 5.09 2.62 -23.46
CA SER A 503 5.67 1.29 -23.25
C SER A 503 6.87 1.33 -22.29
N GLU A 504 7.55 2.48 -22.21
CA GLU A 504 8.67 2.71 -21.31
C GLU A 504 8.24 2.61 -19.85
N GLN A 505 7.16 3.29 -19.45
CA GLN A 505 6.62 3.22 -18.08
C GLN A 505 6.26 1.79 -17.66
N ARG A 506 5.64 1.02 -18.57
CA ARG A 506 5.35 -0.40 -18.34
C ARG A 506 6.62 -1.22 -18.14
N ASN A 507 7.65 -0.97 -18.96
CA ASN A 507 8.92 -1.70 -18.88
C ASN A 507 9.71 -1.31 -17.62
N GLN A 508 9.70 -0.04 -17.22
CA GLN A 508 10.30 0.44 -15.97
C GLN A 508 9.62 -0.20 -14.76
N LEU A 509 8.29 -0.24 -14.74
CA LEU A 509 7.51 -0.96 -13.72
C LEU A 509 7.95 -2.44 -13.63
N LEU A 510 7.97 -3.13 -14.76
CA LEU A 510 8.36 -4.54 -14.79
C LEU A 510 9.82 -4.74 -14.34
N ALA A 511 10.72 -3.86 -14.75
CA ALA A 511 12.11 -3.88 -14.33
C ALA A 511 12.24 -3.71 -12.81
N GLN A 512 11.43 -2.82 -12.22
CA GLN A 512 11.40 -2.58 -10.77
C GLN A 512 10.95 -3.82 -10.00
N ILE A 513 9.77 -4.36 -10.33
CA ILE A 513 9.18 -5.49 -9.58
C ILE A 513 10.00 -6.78 -9.75
N THR A 514 10.68 -6.93 -10.89
CA THR A 514 11.58 -8.07 -11.12
C THR A 514 12.99 -7.87 -10.58
N GLY A 515 13.34 -6.68 -10.05
CA GLY A 515 14.67 -6.36 -9.54
C GLY A 515 15.76 -6.24 -10.63
N SER A 516 15.36 -6.05 -11.88
CA SER A 516 16.26 -5.90 -13.03
C SER A 516 16.56 -4.45 -13.42
N LEU A 517 15.88 -3.47 -12.80
CA LEU A 517 16.23 -2.07 -12.95
C LEU A 517 17.66 -1.84 -12.44
N ILE A 518 18.48 -1.14 -13.24
CA ILE A 518 19.81 -0.68 -12.85
C ILE A 518 19.62 0.72 -12.23
N LYS A 519 20.02 0.89 -10.97
CA LYS A 519 19.97 2.20 -10.30
C LYS A 519 21.14 3.08 -10.76
N ASP A 520 21.04 4.39 -10.54
CA ASP A 520 22.06 5.37 -10.97
C ASP A 520 23.47 5.09 -10.38
N ASP A 521 23.52 4.46 -9.21
CA ASP A 521 24.75 4.07 -8.55
C ASP A 521 25.19 2.63 -8.86
N GLU A 522 24.58 1.96 -9.83
CA GLU A 522 24.83 0.55 -10.15
C GLU A 522 25.35 0.34 -11.58
N THR A 523 26.11 -0.72 -11.75
CA THR A 523 26.66 -1.12 -13.06
C THR A 523 26.57 -2.63 -13.25
N VAL A 524 26.53 -3.05 -14.53
CA VAL A 524 26.59 -4.47 -14.89
C VAL A 524 28.05 -4.91 -14.85
N LEU A 525 28.38 -5.81 -13.92
CA LEU A 525 29.74 -6.36 -13.77
C LEU A 525 30.04 -7.47 -14.78
N ALA A 526 29.04 -8.30 -15.09
CA ALA A 526 29.16 -9.37 -16.06
C ALA A 526 27.80 -9.71 -16.68
N GLN A 527 27.82 -10.10 -17.95
CA GLN A 527 26.66 -10.62 -18.66
C GLN A 527 27.13 -11.62 -19.72
N ALA A 528 26.63 -12.85 -19.68
CA ALA A 528 26.98 -13.89 -20.63
C ALA A 528 25.89 -14.97 -20.75
N PRO A 529 25.96 -15.85 -21.76
CA PRO A 529 25.04 -16.96 -21.89
C PRO A 529 25.23 -18.01 -20.78
N LEU A 530 24.14 -18.70 -20.47
CA LEU A 530 24.07 -19.78 -19.50
C LEU A 530 23.53 -21.02 -20.21
N SER A 531 24.11 -22.20 -19.93
CA SER A 531 23.62 -23.47 -20.48
C SER A 531 22.51 -24.08 -19.64
N SER A 532 22.64 -23.99 -18.32
CA SER A 532 21.58 -24.40 -17.40
C SER A 532 21.80 -23.81 -16.00
N PHE A 533 20.71 -23.74 -15.25
CA PHE A 533 20.71 -23.36 -13.85
C PHE A 533 19.76 -24.27 -13.06
N THR A 534 20.22 -24.73 -11.90
CA THR A 534 19.40 -25.47 -10.96
C THR A 534 19.74 -25.07 -9.53
N TRP A 535 18.81 -25.32 -8.62
CA TRP A 535 19.09 -25.26 -7.19
C TRP A 535 18.60 -26.51 -6.48
N THR A 536 19.25 -26.85 -5.38
CA THR A 536 18.87 -27.97 -4.52
C THR A 536 18.98 -27.58 -3.06
N THR A 537 17.95 -27.87 -2.27
CA THR A 537 18.00 -27.78 -0.80
C THR A 537 18.42 -29.10 -0.15
N ASP A 538 18.29 -30.20 -0.89
CA ASP A 538 18.57 -31.55 -0.40
C ASP A 538 20.03 -31.91 -0.71
N MET A 539 20.88 -31.87 0.32
CA MET A 539 22.31 -32.20 0.19
C MET A 539 22.57 -33.70 -0.03
N ARG A 540 21.57 -34.56 0.20
CA ARG A 540 21.55 -36.00 -0.12
C ARG A 540 20.20 -36.35 -0.77
N PRO A 541 20.09 -36.35 -2.10
CA PRO A 541 18.83 -36.67 -2.76
C PRO A 541 18.49 -38.15 -2.55
N THR A 542 17.46 -38.46 -1.76
CA THR A 542 16.82 -39.78 -1.75
C THR A 542 15.89 -39.97 -2.95
N THR A 543 15.51 -38.87 -3.60
CA THR A 543 14.71 -38.80 -4.82
C THR A 543 15.32 -37.75 -5.78
N PRO A 544 15.23 -37.94 -7.11
CA PRO A 544 15.64 -36.92 -8.05
C PRO A 544 14.77 -35.67 -7.85
N SER A 545 15.36 -34.59 -7.33
CA SER A 545 14.69 -33.31 -7.15
C SER A 545 14.10 -32.83 -8.48
N ALA A 546 12.85 -32.39 -8.49
CA ALA A 546 12.21 -31.75 -9.63
C ALA A 546 13.14 -30.65 -10.18
N SER A 547 13.72 -30.88 -11.35
CA SER A 547 14.63 -29.95 -11.99
C SER A 547 13.82 -28.77 -12.53
N LEU A 548 14.28 -27.54 -12.26
CA LEU A 548 13.80 -26.32 -12.92
C LEU A 548 14.25 -26.24 -14.40
N ASP A 549 14.38 -27.39 -15.05
CA ASP A 549 14.72 -27.55 -16.45
C ASP A 549 13.66 -27.02 -17.45
N PRO A 550 12.34 -26.89 -17.13
CA PRO A 550 11.40 -26.38 -18.14
C PRO A 550 11.62 -24.92 -18.50
N PHE A 551 12.40 -24.17 -17.72
CA PHE A 551 12.68 -22.74 -17.97
C PHE A 551 13.81 -22.51 -18.98
N GLN A 552 14.67 -23.48 -19.27
CA GLN A 552 15.77 -23.35 -20.24
C GLN A 552 16.58 -22.05 -20.06
N TRP A 553 17.13 -21.78 -18.87
CA TRP A 553 17.86 -20.54 -18.56
C TRP A 553 18.96 -20.22 -19.59
N HIS A 554 18.93 -19.02 -20.17
CA HIS A 554 19.75 -18.69 -21.35
C HIS A 554 20.84 -17.65 -21.06
N THR A 555 20.58 -16.73 -20.13
CA THR A 555 21.51 -15.63 -19.84
C THR A 555 21.54 -15.32 -18.36
N PHE A 556 22.71 -14.91 -17.88
CA PHE A 556 22.88 -14.31 -16.57
C PHE A 556 23.34 -12.86 -16.69
N ARG A 557 23.03 -12.05 -15.68
CA ARG A 557 23.58 -10.72 -15.49
C ARG A 557 23.92 -10.51 -14.02
N VAL A 558 25.12 -10.02 -13.74
CA VAL A 558 25.55 -9.65 -12.37
C VAL A 558 25.57 -8.13 -12.28
N ILE A 559 24.82 -7.57 -11.35
CA ILE A 559 24.73 -6.13 -11.09
C ILE A 559 25.27 -5.86 -9.69
N SER A 560 26.06 -4.80 -9.55
CA SER A 560 26.54 -4.30 -8.27
C SER A 560 26.73 -2.79 -8.32
N LYS A 561 26.91 -2.15 -7.16
CA LYS A 561 27.22 -0.73 -7.05
C LYS A 561 28.48 -0.39 -7.87
N GLN A 562 28.43 0.72 -8.57
CA GLN A 562 29.54 1.25 -9.34
C GLN A 562 30.76 1.42 -8.42
N PRO A 563 31.92 0.86 -8.77
CA PRO A 563 33.15 1.10 -8.01
C PRO A 563 33.46 2.60 -8.03
N CYS A 564 33.64 3.24 -6.88
CA CYS A 564 33.95 4.68 -6.79
C CYS A 564 35.25 5.09 -7.50
N ASP A 565 36.07 4.15 -7.98
CA ASP A 565 37.33 4.42 -8.68
C ASP A 565 37.70 3.25 -9.62
N PRO A 566 37.61 3.40 -10.95
CA PRO A 566 37.89 2.31 -11.91
C PRO A 566 39.36 1.88 -11.92
N ASP A 567 40.29 2.77 -11.56
CA ASP A 567 41.74 2.50 -11.53
C ASP A 567 42.23 1.90 -10.19
N LYS A 568 41.41 1.96 -9.12
CA LYS A 568 41.72 1.34 -7.81
C LYS A 568 41.10 -0.04 -7.59
N LEU A 569 40.62 -0.70 -8.64
CA LEU A 569 40.37 -2.16 -8.61
C LEU A 569 41.65 -2.96 -8.27
N HIS A 570 42.83 -2.33 -8.36
CA HIS A 570 44.12 -3.00 -8.19
C HIS A 570 45.00 -2.49 -7.05
N ILE A 571 44.66 -1.38 -6.38
CA ILE A 571 45.55 -0.78 -5.37
C ILE A 571 44.72 -0.20 -4.22
N GLY A 572 44.53 -1.02 -3.18
CA GLY A 572 44.23 -0.55 -1.83
C GLY A 572 42.76 -0.33 -1.46
N ASN A 573 42.03 -1.40 -1.15
CA ASN A 573 41.44 -1.59 0.19
C ASN A 573 40.91 -3.02 0.34
N ASN A 574 41.17 -3.66 1.49
CA ASN A 574 40.71 -5.01 1.84
C ASN A 574 39.20 -5.05 2.21
N GLN A 575 38.36 -4.23 1.58
CA GLN A 575 36.92 -4.32 1.77
C GLN A 575 36.29 -4.94 0.52
N PRO A 576 35.51 -6.04 0.65
CA PRO A 576 34.67 -6.46 -0.46
C PRO A 576 33.78 -5.27 -0.84
N SER A 577 33.73 -4.95 -2.13
CA SER A 577 32.73 -4.04 -2.72
C SER A 577 31.39 -4.30 -2.02
N SER A 578 30.81 -3.27 -1.39
CA SER A 578 29.60 -3.38 -0.57
C SER A 578 28.60 -4.34 -1.24
N THR A 579 28.42 -5.51 -0.60
CA THR A 579 27.62 -6.63 -1.09
C THR A 579 26.12 -6.31 -1.08
N ASP A 580 25.74 -5.19 -0.47
CA ASP A 580 24.35 -4.81 -0.23
C ASP A 580 23.54 -4.57 -1.52
N SER A 581 24.21 -4.36 -2.66
CA SER A 581 23.60 -4.16 -3.99
C SER A 581 23.84 -5.31 -4.98
N LEU A 582 24.70 -6.28 -4.60
CA LEU A 582 25.11 -7.35 -5.49
C LEU A 582 23.94 -8.30 -5.76
N ARG A 583 23.58 -8.47 -7.03
CA ARG A 583 22.52 -9.39 -7.43
C ARG A 583 22.81 -10.09 -8.75
N ILE A 584 22.37 -11.34 -8.83
CA ILE A 584 22.45 -12.18 -10.01
C ILE A 584 21.04 -12.27 -10.59
N ILE A 585 20.89 -11.85 -11.84
CA ILE A 585 19.66 -11.96 -12.60
C ILE A 585 19.83 -13.11 -13.59
N LEU A 586 18.88 -14.04 -13.60
CA LEU A 586 18.80 -15.14 -14.54
C LEU A 586 17.55 -14.95 -15.39
N ASP A 587 17.74 -14.94 -16.70
CA ASP A 587 16.67 -14.67 -17.65
C ASP A 587 16.27 -15.94 -18.43
N SER A 588 14.96 -16.15 -18.47
CA SER A 588 14.28 -17.12 -19.32
C SER A 588 13.17 -16.43 -20.12
N ALA A 589 12.81 -17.00 -21.27
CA ALA A 589 11.59 -16.62 -22.00
C ALA A 589 10.32 -16.80 -21.14
N LYS A 590 10.35 -17.69 -20.15
CA LYS A 590 9.20 -18.03 -19.29
C LYS A 590 9.23 -17.31 -17.93
N GLY A 591 10.34 -16.67 -17.57
CA GLY A 591 10.47 -16.06 -16.26
C GLY A 591 11.86 -15.52 -15.97
N ARG A 592 12.01 -14.90 -14.80
CA ARG A 592 13.28 -14.34 -14.32
C ARG A 592 13.48 -14.66 -12.86
N ILE A 593 14.71 -14.95 -12.47
CA ILE A 593 15.14 -15.07 -11.08
C ILE A 593 16.08 -13.91 -10.77
N THR A 594 15.87 -13.27 -9.64
CA THR A 594 16.78 -12.26 -9.08
C THR A 594 17.25 -12.73 -7.72
N ASP A 595 18.48 -13.24 -7.67
CA ASP A 595 19.17 -13.70 -6.48
C ASP A 595 20.04 -12.56 -5.92
N ARG A 596 19.59 -11.95 -4.82
CA ARG A 596 20.36 -10.93 -4.10
C ARG A 596 21.43 -11.62 -3.25
N VAL A 597 22.69 -11.25 -3.47
CA VAL A 597 23.84 -11.88 -2.82
C VAL A 597 24.21 -11.08 -1.57
N ASN A 598 23.32 -11.09 -0.59
CA ASN A 598 23.53 -10.43 0.69
C ASN A 598 24.23 -11.37 1.68
N VAL A 599 25.55 -11.54 1.49
CA VAL A 599 26.36 -12.51 2.22
C VAL A 599 27.51 -11.84 2.97
N GLY A 600 27.87 -12.42 4.10
CA GLY A 600 28.99 -11.99 4.91
C GLY A 600 30.32 -12.62 4.56
N ILE A 601 31.36 -12.08 5.21
CA ILE A 601 32.70 -12.65 5.16
C ILE A 601 32.63 -14.08 5.68
N GLY A 602 33.06 -15.05 4.86
CA GLY A 602 33.02 -16.47 5.21
C GLY A 602 31.79 -17.23 4.74
N GLU A 603 30.70 -16.54 4.37
CA GLU A 603 29.41 -17.17 4.05
C GLU A 603 29.32 -17.61 2.59
N LEU A 604 29.89 -16.84 1.66
CA LEU A 604 29.94 -17.21 0.25
C LEU A 604 30.96 -18.32 0.02
N ARG A 605 30.47 -19.50 -0.40
CA ARG A 605 31.34 -20.63 -0.71
C ARG A 605 31.07 -21.22 -2.08
N ILE A 606 32.15 -21.59 -2.76
CA ILE A 606 32.11 -22.08 -4.15
C ILE A 606 32.70 -23.47 -4.27
N ARG A 607 32.25 -24.22 -5.27
CA ARG A 607 32.81 -25.50 -5.68
C ARG A 607 32.87 -25.60 -7.20
N ARG A 608 33.98 -26.13 -7.71
CA ARG A 608 34.14 -26.45 -9.14
C ARG A 608 33.96 -27.94 -9.35
N ASN A 609 33.33 -28.29 -10.47
CA ASN A 609 33.25 -29.69 -10.90
C ASN A 609 34.62 -30.17 -11.38
N VAL A 610 35.04 -31.36 -10.91
CA VAL A 610 36.35 -31.96 -11.22
C VAL A 610 36.30 -32.74 -12.55
N ILE A 611 35.12 -33.22 -12.99
CA ILE A 611 34.92 -34.06 -14.18
C ILE A 611 34.96 -33.26 -15.51
N ALA A 612 35.27 -34.00 -16.58
CA ALA A 612 35.57 -33.71 -17.99
C ALA A 612 35.10 -32.40 -18.66
N SER A 613 33.98 -31.78 -18.30
CA SER A 613 33.58 -30.50 -18.94
C SER A 613 34.09 -29.29 -18.15
N GLY A 614 34.11 -29.35 -16.82
CA GLY A 614 34.60 -28.24 -15.99
C GLY A 614 33.83 -26.92 -16.11
N HIS A 615 32.76 -26.84 -16.89
CA HIS A 615 31.99 -25.62 -17.11
C HIS A 615 30.90 -25.39 -16.06
N GLU A 616 31.04 -25.99 -14.88
CA GLU A 616 30.03 -25.96 -13.82
C GLU A 616 30.59 -25.33 -12.55
N LEU A 617 29.92 -24.29 -12.05
CA LEU A 617 30.20 -23.64 -10.78
C LEU A 617 29.02 -23.87 -9.84
N ARG A 618 29.29 -24.42 -8.66
CA ARG A 618 28.30 -24.58 -7.59
C ARG A 618 28.57 -23.55 -6.51
N ILE A 619 27.51 -22.91 -6.03
CA ILE A 619 27.56 -21.92 -4.96
C ILE A 619 26.68 -22.41 -3.83
N TRP A 620 27.25 -22.49 -2.65
CA TRP A 620 26.52 -22.83 -1.44
C TRP A 620 26.01 -21.54 -0.78
N ARG A 621 24.73 -21.52 -0.41
CA ARG A 621 24.02 -20.38 0.16
C ARG A 621 23.31 -20.79 1.46
N GLN A 622 23.35 -19.91 2.45
CA GLN A 622 22.52 -19.98 3.64
C GLN A 622 21.03 -19.83 3.29
N PRO A 623 20.10 -20.14 4.22
CA PRO A 623 18.69 -19.85 4.04
C PRO A 623 18.46 -18.39 3.66
N GLN A 624 17.65 -18.13 2.63
CA GLN A 624 17.57 -16.83 1.96
C GLN A 624 16.12 -16.34 1.85
N GLU A 625 15.87 -15.11 2.27
CA GLU A 625 14.52 -14.51 2.31
C GLU A 625 14.25 -13.49 1.20
N ASP A 626 15.25 -13.12 0.40
CA ASP A 626 15.22 -12.01 -0.55
C ASP A 626 15.39 -12.43 -2.03
N LEU A 627 15.23 -13.72 -2.30
CA LEU A 627 15.20 -14.30 -3.64
C LEU A 627 13.85 -13.98 -4.31
N THR A 628 13.88 -13.28 -5.44
CA THR A 628 12.65 -12.95 -6.19
C THR A 628 12.57 -13.80 -7.45
N VAL A 629 11.39 -14.39 -7.71
CA VAL A 629 11.09 -15.09 -8.96
C VAL A 629 9.90 -14.41 -9.62
N SER A 630 9.96 -14.27 -10.93
CA SER A 630 8.86 -13.76 -11.74
C SER A 630 8.57 -14.71 -12.89
N LEU A 631 7.29 -14.90 -13.20
CA LEU A 631 6.80 -15.85 -14.18
C LEU A 631 5.90 -15.11 -15.18
N SER A 632 6.15 -15.33 -16.47
CA SER A 632 5.23 -14.93 -17.53
C SER A 632 4.10 -15.95 -17.60
N ASP A 633 2.84 -15.51 -17.63
CA ASP A 633 1.69 -16.43 -17.60
C ASP A 633 1.57 -17.29 -18.89
N LEU A 634 2.18 -16.83 -19.99
CA LEU A 634 2.27 -17.55 -21.25
C LEU A 634 3.72 -18.00 -21.49
N PRO A 635 4.03 -19.30 -21.74
CA PRO A 635 3.24 -20.53 -21.68
C PRO A 635 3.65 -21.39 -20.46
N VAL A 636 3.26 -21.00 -19.25
CA VAL A 636 3.64 -21.70 -18.02
C VAL A 636 2.46 -22.58 -17.56
N PRO A 637 2.65 -23.91 -17.42
CA PRO A 637 1.65 -24.80 -16.82
C PRO A 637 1.17 -24.33 -15.44
N SER A 638 -0.09 -24.61 -15.11
CA SER A 638 -0.76 -24.17 -13.87
C SER A 638 -0.09 -24.69 -12.59
N GLU A 639 0.67 -25.78 -12.67
CA GLU A 639 1.32 -26.43 -11.53
C GLU A 639 2.61 -25.71 -11.11
N ILE A 640 3.33 -25.12 -12.08
CA ILE A 640 4.66 -24.53 -11.87
C ILE A 640 4.66 -23.39 -10.84
N PRO A 641 3.68 -22.45 -10.82
CA PRO A 641 3.63 -21.43 -9.78
C PRO A 641 3.54 -22.02 -8.37
N GLN A 642 2.78 -23.10 -8.16
CA GLN A 642 2.65 -23.75 -6.85
C GLN A 642 3.95 -24.46 -6.45
N GLU A 643 4.57 -25.21 -7.36
CA GLU A 643 5.88 -25.84 -7.13
C GLU A 643 6.95 -24.80 -6.79
N MET A 644 6.91 -23.64 -7.44
CA MET A 644 7.83 -22.54 -7.18
C MET A 644 7.60 -21.92 -5.79
N ILE A 645 6.36 -21.75 -5.35
CA ILE A 645 6.04 -21.29 -3.99
C ILE A 645 6.64 -22.26 -2.95
N GLU A 646 6.49 -23.57 -3.13
CA GLU A 646 7.07 -24.57 -2.22
C GLU A 646 8.61 -24.54 -2.24
N ALA A 647 9.22 -24.34 -3.41
CA ALA A 647 10.66 -24.22 -3.55
C ALA A 647 11.20 -22.96 -2.84
N LEU A 648 10.53 -21.82 -2.99
CA LEU A 648 10.91 -20.55 -2.34
C LEU A 648 10.77 -20.63 -0.82
N LYS A 649 9.70 -21.27 -0.31
CA LYS A 649 9.55 -21.55 1.12
C LYS A 649 10.69 -22.41 1.66
N ARG A 650 11.08 -23.47 0.94
CA ARG A 650 12.23 -24.32 1.33
C ARG A 650 13.55 -23.56 1.32
N ILE A 651 13.80 -22.72 0.32
CA ILE A 651 15.02 -21.88 0.23
C ILE A 651 15.11 -20.90 1.40
N ARG A 652 13.96 -20.41 1.88
CA ARG A 652 13.90 -19.53 3.03
C ARG A 652 14.28 -20.22 4.34
N GLU A 653 14.00 -21.51 4.48
CA GLU A 653 14.21 -22.26 5.72
C GLU A 653 15.51 -23.08 5.72
N LEU A 654 15.96 -23.55 4.54
CA LEU A 654 17.06 -24.49 4.39
C LEU A 654 18.21 -23.91 3.57
N PRO A 655 19.47 -24.28 3.87
CA PRO A 655 20.59 -23.99 2.98
C PRO A 655 20.36 -24.58 1.59
N SER A 656 20.96 -23.95 0.57
CA SER A 656 20.79 -24.38 -0.81
C SER A 656 22.10 -24.34 -1.60
N VAL A 657 22.20 -25.21 -2.60
CA VAL A 657 23.27 -25.21 -3.59
C VAL A 657 22.71 -24.74 -4.92
N ARG A 658 23.27 -23.65 -5.44
CA ARG A 658 22.98 -23.08 -6.75
C ARG A 658 24.01 -23.60 -7.75
N THR A 659 23.58 -24.29 -8.79
CA THR A 659 24.47 -24.87 -9.82
C THR A 659 24.31 -24.12 -11.13
N TYR A 660 25.39 -23.50 -11.59
CA TYR A 660 25.45 -22.73 -12.83
C TYR A 660 26.32 -23.49 -13.83
N ARG A 661 25.78 -23.74 -15.02
CA ARG A 661 26.52 -24.37 -16.11
C ARG A 661 26.68 -23.40 -17.27
N PHE A 662 27.90 -23.26 -17.75
CA PHE A 662 28.28 -22.28 -18.77
C PHE A 662 28.65 -22.96 -20.10
N PRO A 663 28.51 -22.26 -21.24
CA PRO A 663 28.93 -22.81 -22.54
C PRO A 663 30.44 -22.96 -22.68
N ASN A 664 31.22 -22.10 -22.01
CA ASN A 664 32.67 -22.09 -22.07
C ASN A 664 33.28 -21.64 -20.71
N LEU A 665 34.59 -21.80 -20.55
CA LEU A 665 35.28 -21.42 -19.31
C LEU A 665 35.43 -19.91 -19.13
N ALA A 666 35.48 -19.13 -20.21
CA ALA A 666 35.64 -17.68 -20.12
C ALA A 666 34.42 -17.03 -19.46
N ASP A 667 33.21 -17.43 -19.86
CA ASP A 667 31.95 -16.98 -19.27
C ASP A 667 31.86 -17.37 -17.78
N LEU A 668 32.34 -18.57 -17.45
CA LEU A 668 32.40 -19.04 -16.07
C LEU A 668 33.37 -18.20 -15.22
N HIS A 669 34.57 -17.93 -15.73
CA HIS A 669 35.57 -17.12 -15.03
C HIS A 669 35.11 -15.68 -14.88
N MET A 670 34.43 -15.12 -15.89
CA MET A 670 33.79 -13.82 -15.84
C MET A 670 32.72 -13.76 -14.74
N PHE A 671 31.85 -14.78 -14.67
CA PHE A 671 30.83 -14.88 -13.61
C PHE A 671 31.47 -15.01 -12.22
N GLN A 672 32.48 -15.88 -12.06
CA GLN A 672 33.20 -16.08 -10.81
C GLN A 672 33.88 -14.78 -10.35
N ALA A 673 34.50 -14.04 -11.26
CA ALA A 673 35.13 -12.75 -10.97
C ALA A 673 34.11 -11.69 -10.56
N ALA A 674 32.97 -11.58 -11.25
CA ALA A 674 31.91 -10.63 -10.91
C ALA A 674 31.28 -10.91 -9.54
N LEU A 675 31.17 -12.18 -9.16
CA LEU A 675 30.59 -12.58 -7.88
C LEU A 675 31.54 -12.45 -6.69
N THR A 676 32.83 -12.80 -6.87
CA THR A 676 33.79 -12.93 -5.75
C THR A 676 34.86 -11.84 -5.74
N GLY A 677 34.99 -11.08 -6.83
CA GLY A 677 36.11 -10.16 -7.08
C GLY A 677 37.44 -10.86 -7.39
N PHE A 678 37.49 -12.21 -7.43
CA PHE A 678 38.70 -12.95 -7.76
C PHE A 678 38.77 -13.26 -9.26
N THR A 679 39.83 -12.76 -9.90
CA THR A 679 40.19 -13.11 -11.27
C THR A 679 40.86 -14.49 -11.31
N VAL A 680 40.49 -15.32 -12.29
CA VAL A 680 41.05 -16.65 -12.46
C VAL A 680 42.30 -16.57 -13.35
N LEU A 681 43.47 -16.83 -12.79
CA LEU A 681 44.75 -16.84 -13.52
C LEU A 681 45.05 -18.20 -14.14
N PHE A 682 44.57 -19.27 -13.52
CA PHE A 682 44.72 -20.64 -14.00
C PHE A 682 43.50 -21.45 -13.60
N ASP A 683 43.04 -22.34 -14.48
CA ASP A 683 42.01 -23.34 -14.19
C ASP A 683 42.30 -24.61 -15.01
N GLY A 684 42.60 -25.72 -14.33
CA GLY A 684 42.96 -26.95 -15.02
C GLY A 684 42.99 -28.19 -14.14
N THR A 685 43.05 -29.34 -14.79
CA THR A 685 43.10 -30.67 -14.14
C THR A 685 44.50 -31.27 -14.28
N PRO A 686 45.36 -31.20 -13.25
CA PRO A 686 46.67 -31.85 -13.27
C PRO A 686 46.55 -33.37 -13.35
N SER A 687 47.62 -34.04 -13.82
CA SER A 687 47.69 -35.50 -13.89
C SER A 687 47.90 -36.16 -12.51
N SER A 688 48.47 -35.43 -11.55
CA SER A 688 48.62 -35.90 -10.17
C SER A 688 48.68 -34.73 -9.20
N PHE A 689 48.14 -34.93 -8.00
CA PHE A 689 48.26 -33.99 -6.88
C PHE A 689 48.61 -34.77 -5.61
N THR A 690 49.77 -34.47 -5.02
CA THR A 690 50.31 -35.22 -3.89
C THR A 690 50.74 -34.29 -2.75
N ILE A 691 50.36 -34.62 -1.53
CA ILE A 691 50.82 -33.95 -0.29
C ILE A 691 51.81 -34.87 0.43
N SER A 692 53.05 -34.41 0.61
CA SER A 692 54.11 -35.16 1.28
C SER A 692 54.14 -34.84 2.78
N ARG A 693 53.34 -35.56 3.58
CA ARG A 693 53.21 -35.30 5.01
C ARG A 693 54.33 -35.94 5.84
N ARG A 694 55.03 -35.13 6.63
CA ARG A 694 56.05 -35.58 7.59
C ARG A 694 55.39 -36.18 8.83
N ARG A 695 55.83 -37.37 9.28
CA ARG A 695 55.39 -37.93 10.57
C ARG A 695 56.29 -37.41 11.70
N MET A 696 55.67 -36.91 12.78
CA MET A 696 56.38 -36.30 13.92
C MET A 696 57.37 -37.23 14.66
N MET A 697 57.25 -38.57 14.53
CA MET A 697 58.09 -39.53 15.25
C MET A 697 58.86 -40.53 14.38
N VAL A 698 58.76 -40.46 13.04
CA VAL A 698 59.46 -41.38 12.12
C VAL A 698 59.83 -40.65 10.83
N PRO A 699 61.09 -40.74 10.33
CA PRO A 699 61.51 -40.12 9.07
C PRO A 699 60.98 -40.90 7.84
N ILE A 700 59.67 -41.12 7.78
CA ILE A 700 58.98 -41.71 6.62
C ILE A 700 57.86 -40.74 6.23
N ASN A 701 57.96 -40.19 5.01
CA ASN A 701 56.90 -39.36 4.44
C ASN A 701 55.71 -40.23 4.05
N LYS A 702 54.51 -39.86 4.52
CA LYS A 702 53.27 -40.45 4.01
C LYS A 702 52.76 -39.57 2.89
N GLU A 703 52.75 -40.09 1.67
CA GLU A 703 52.22 -39.38 0.51
C GLU A 703 50.70 -39.56 0.44
N TRP A 704 49.98 -38.44 0.40
CA TRP A 704 48.56 -38.43 0.11
C TRP A 704 48.37 -38.02 -1.33
N SER A 705 47.99 -38.98 -2.18
CA SER A 705 47.72 -38.73 -3.60
C SER A 705 46.21 -38.67 -3.85
N SER A 706 45.77 -37.66 -4.60
CA SER A 706 44.40 -37.54 -5.10
C SER A 706 44.27 -38.12 -6.51
N PRO A 707 43.23 -38.92 -6.81
CA PRO A 707 43.05 -39.51 -8.14
C PRO A 707 42.54 -38.49 -9.17
N HIS A 708 41.62 -37.60 -8.79
CA HIS A 708 41.09 -36.55 -9.66
C HIS A 708 41.13 -35.21 -8.93
N THR A 709 41.78 -34.23 -9.53
CA THR A 709 41.96 -32.90 -8.95
C THR A 709 41.75 -31.84 -10.01
N ARG A 710 41.06 -30.76 -9.64
CA ARG A 710 40.99 -29.52 -10.41
C ARG A 710 41.58 -28.39 -9.59
N ILE A 711 42.50 -27.63 -10.17
CA ILE A 711 43.18 -26.53 -9.50
C ILE A 711 42.80 -25.21 -10.15
N GLN A 712 42.52 -24.20 -9.33
CA GLN A 712 42.45 -22.81 -9.73
C GLN A 712 43.51 -21.97 -9.01
N ILE A 713 44.13 -21.04 -9.75
CA ILE A 713 44.92 -19.94 -9.16
C ILE A 713 44.08 -18.68 -9.30
N LEU A 714 43.77 -18.05 -8.17
CA LEU A 714 42.85 -16.92 -8.08
C LEU A 714 43.57 -15.68 -7.55
N ARG A 715 43.28 -14.51 -8.12
CA ARG A 715 43.88 -13.23 -7.71
C ARG A 715 42.84 -12.15 -7.45
N ARG A 716 42.99 -11.47 -6.32
CA ARG A 716 42.26 -10.23 -5.98
C ARG A 716 43.24 -9.21 -5.40
N GLY A 717 43.50 -8.13 -6.13
CA GLY A 717 44.54 -7.16 -5.76
C GLY A 717 45.92 -7.81 -5.60
N THR A 718 46.48 -7.76 -4.40
CA THR A 718 47.76 -8.37 -4.01
C THR A 718 47.60 -9.80 -3.47
N GLN A 719 46.39 -10.24 -3.17
CA GLN A 719 46.12 -11.57 -2.63
C GLN A 719 46.03 -12.59 -3.76
N VAL A 720 46.80 -13.67 -3.65
CA VAL A 720 46.75 -14.81 -4.57
C VAL A 720 46.48 -16.08 -3.78
N GLN A 721 45.56 -16.92 -4.27
CA GLN A 721 45.13 -18.16 -3.63
C GLN A 721 45.23 -19.32 -4.62
N LEU A 722 45.67 -20.48 -4.12
CA LEU A 722 45.57 -21.75 -4.83
C LEU A 722 44.43 -22.54 -4.20
N VAL A 723 43.44 -22.84 -5.04
CA VAL A 723 42.26 -23.64 -4.66
C VAL A 723 42.34 -24.96 -5.40
N ALA A 724 42.21 -26.07 -4.67
CA ALA A 724 42.11 -27.39 -5.28
C ALA A 724 40.82 -28.09 -4.86
N PHE A 725 40.13 -28.67 -5.84
CA PHE A 725 38.91 -29.46 -5.66
C PHE A 725 39.22 -30.91 -5.99
N PHE A 726 38.75 -31.81 -5.13
CA PHE A 726 39.05 -33.23 -5.21
C PHE A 726 37.79 -34.05 -5.45
N GLU A 727 37.98 -35.17 -6.14
CA GLU A 727 36.97 -36.21 -6.31
C GLU A 727 37.60 -37.58 -6.05
N GLY A 728 36.97 -38.38 -5.18
CA GLY A 728 37.50 -39.68 -4.75
C GLY A 728 38.71 -39.61 -3.82
N PHE A 729 39.08 -38.42 -3.31
CA PHE A 729 40.17 -38.28 -2.34
C PHE A 729 39.71 -38.56 -0.91
N SER A 730 40.39 -39.47 -0.23
CA SER A 730 39.97 -39.96 1.09
C SER A 730 40.21 -38.99 2.25
N ASN A 731 41.05 -37.97 2.05
CA ASN A 731 41.45 -37.04 3.11
C ASN A 731 40.72 -35.70 3.05
N GLY A 732 39.92 -35.42 2.02
CA GLY A 732 39.07 -34.24 1.90
C GLY A 732 38.58 -34.02 0.46
N GLU A 733 37.69 -33.05 0.29
CA GLU A 733 37.00 -32.74 -0.97
C GLU A 733 37.45 -31.43 -1.61
N CYS A 734 38.11 -30.56 -0.85
CA CYS A 734 38.71 -29.32 -1.34
C CYS A 734 39.79 -28.78 -0.39
N MET A 735 40.61 -27.86 -0.88
CA MET A 735 41.54 -27.05 -0.09
C MET A 735 41.71 -25.66 -0.69
N ASN A 736 41.98 -24.67 0.15
CA ASN A 736 42.28 -23.30 -0.24
C ASN A 736 43.42 -22.75 0.63
N PHE A 737 44.44 -22.15 0.02
CA PHE A 737 45.53 -21.50 0.75
C PHE A 737 46.15 -20.35 -0.07
N ALA A 738 46.74 -19.39 0.62
CA ALA A 738 47.41 -18.26 -0.02
C ALA A 738 48.76 -18.67 -0.60
N VAL A 739 49.09 -18.14 -1.79
CA VAL A 739 50.42 -18.24 -2.41
C VAL A 739 51.08 -16.87 -2.36
N LYS A 740 52.33 -16.83 -1.91
CA LYS A 740 53.13 -15.61 -1.75
C LYS A 740 54.34 -15.63 -2.68
N GLY A 741 54.85 -14.46 -3.07
CA GLY A 741 56.06 -14.35 -3.89
C GLY A 741 57.34 -14.91 -3.22
N ILE A 742 57.31 -15.11 -1.90
CA ILE A 742 58.41 -15.75 -1.15
C ILE A 742 58.38 -17.28 -1.18
N ASP A 743 57.31 -17.88 -1.71
CA ASP A 743 57.17 -19.33 -1.80
C ASP A 743 58.14 -19.89 -2.85
N VAL A 744 58.68 -21.08 -2.59
CA VAL A 744 59.72 -21.74 -3.40
C VAL A 744 59.12 -22.88 -4.21
N PHE A 745 59.38 -22.88 -5.52
CA PHE A 745 58.88 -23.89 -6.46
C PHE A 745 60.02 -24.67 -7.07
N GLU A 746 60.08 -25.98 -6.82
CA GLU A 746 61.02 -26.89 -7.47
C GLU A 746 60.38 -27.56 -8.69
N LYS A 747 61.07 -27.51 -9.83
CA LYS A 747 60.64 -28.21 -11.04
C LYS A 747 61.44 -29.49 -11.23
N SER A 748 60.76 -30.62 -11.43
CA SER A 748 61.38 -31.88 -11.84
C SER A 748 60.63 -32.51 -13.01
N VAL A 749 61.33 -33.29 -13.83
CA VAL A 749 60.73 -34.01 -14.97
C VAL A 749 61.06 -35.48 -14.80
N LYS A 750 60.03 -36.33 -14.72
CA LYS A 750 60.20 -37.79 -14.58
C LYS A 750 59.17 -38.48 -15.48
N GLY A 751 59.63 -39.40 -16.33
CA GLY A 751 58.75 -40.21 -17.18
C GLY A 751 57.82 -39.41 -18.11
N GLY A 752 58.27 -38.26 -18.63
CA GLY A 752 57.46 -37.39 -19.51
C GLY A 752 56.46 -36.49 -18.78
N VAL A 753 56.24 -36.69 -17.47
CA VAL A 753 55.43 -35.82 -16.61
C VAL A 753 56.33 -34.76 -15.97
N THR A 754 55.91 -33.50 -16.03
CA THR A 754 56.58 -32.43 -15.27
C THR A 754 55.90 -32.29 -13.92
N TYR A 755 56.68 -32.40 -12.85
CA TYR A 755 56.24 -32.19 -11.49
C TYR A 755 56.71 -30.84 -10.99
N LEU A 756 55.79 -30.06 -10.44
CA LEU A 756 56.03 -28.82 -9.74
C LEU A 756 55.80 -29.05 -8.26
N ARG A 757 56.84 -28.88 -7.46
CA ARG A 757 56.80 -29.07 -6.01
C ARG A 757 56.86 -27.72 -5.31
N LEU A 758 55.81 -27.41 -4.58
CA LEU A 758 55.75 -26.30 -3.64
C LEU A 758 56.42 -26.76 -2.36
N VAL A 759 57.57 -26.17 -2.04
CA VAL A 759 58.36 -26.53 -0.85
C VAL A 759 57.78 -25.83 0.37
N ASP A 760 57.55 -26.58 1.45
CA ASP A 760 57.01 -26.06 2.72
C ASP A 760 55.71 -25.24 2.57
N ALA A 761 54.77 -25.76 1.76
CA ALA A 761 53.49 -25.10 1.57
C ALA A 761 52.71 -25.01 2.89
N LYS A 762 52.14 -23.83 3.16
CA LYS A 762 51.38 -23.53 4.37
C LYS A 762 49.89 -23.58 4.05
N PHE A 763 49.19 -24.58 4.57
CA PHE A 763 47.78 -24.82 4.27
C PHE A 763 47.02 -25.41 5.46
N ALA A 764 45.70 -25.30 5.41
CA ALA A 764 44.80 -26.05 6.29
C ALA A 764 44.50 -27.43 5.67
N LEU A 765 44.33 -28.45 6.52
CA LEU A 765 44.03 -29.81 6.03
C LEU A 765 42.81 -29.80 5.11
N PRO A 766 42.79 -30.62 4.04
CA PRO A 766 41.67 -30.69 3.11
C PRO A 766 40.33 -30.88 3.86
N ALA A 767 39.39 -29.96 3.64
CA ALA A 767 38.08 -29.96 4.29
C ALA A 767 37.19 -31.08 3.74
N GLY A 768 36.21 -31.55 4.51
CA GLY A 768 35.27 -32.61 4.07
C GLY A 768 35.75 -34.05 4.19
N GLY A 769 36.85 -34.32 4.92
CA GLY A 769 37.31 -35.68 5.20
C GLY A 769 36.37 -36.48 6.13
N LYS A 770 36.69 -37.76 6.41
CA LYS A 770 35.85 -38.68 7.24
C LYS A 770 35.47 -38.17 8.64
N ARG A 771 36.12 -37.12 9.15
CA ARG A 771 35.91 -36.52 10.48
C ARG A 771 35.15 -35.20 10.45
N ASP A 772 34.86 -34.67 9.26
CA ASP A 772 34.06 -33.47 9.10
C ASP A 772 32.60 -33.89 9.01
N PHE A 773 31.71 -33.25 9.79
CA PHE A 773 30.27 -33.55 9.81
C PHE A 773 29.40 -32.44 9.23
N ARG A 774 30.02 -31.34 8.78
CA ARG A 774 29.28 -30.20 8.20
C ARG A 774 28.61 -30.60 6.89
N ASP A 775 27.50 -29.95 6.57
CA ASP A 775 26.80 -30.11 5.29
C ASP A 775 27.50 -29.36 4.14
N GLU A 776 28.44 -28.48 4.47
CA GLU A 776 29.19 -27.57 3.58
C GLU A 776 30.38 -28.25 2.86
N ARG A 777 30.47 -29.60 2.89
CA ARG A 777 31.66 -30.32 2.43
C ARG A 777 31.95 -30.03 0.96
N GLY A 778 33.22 -29.86 0.66
CA GLY A 778 33.69 -29.68 -0.70
C GLY A 778 33.51 -28.27 -1.26
N PHE A 779 33.01 -27.31 -0.47
CA PHE A 779 32.95 -25.90 -0.84
C PHE A 779 34.05 -25.11 -0.13
N VAL A 780 34.64 -24.13 -0.83
CA VAL A 780 35.68 -23.25 -0.29
C VAL A 780 35.18 -21.82 -0.17
N CYS A 781 35.54 -21.12 0.89
CA CYS A 781 35.39 -19.67 0.98
C CYS A 781 36.67 -18.99 0.46
N LEU A 782 36.51 -17.95 -0.36
CA LEU A 782 37.63 -17.16 -0.88
C LEU A 782 37.95 -15.93 -0.02
N ASP A 783 36.97 -15.43 0.74
CA ASP A 783 37.13 -14.23 1.56
C ASP A 783 37.77 -14.49 2.91
N LEU A 784 37.52 -15.68 3.47
CA LEU A 784 38.07 -16.10 4.75
C LEU A 784 38.87 -17.38 4.57
N LEU A 785 40.20 -17.25 4.59
CA LEU A 785 41.11 -18.40 4.58
C LEU A 785 41.14 -19.07 5.94
N GLU A 786 41.15 -20.40 5.94
CA GLU A 786 41.39 -21.18 7.14
C GLU A 786 42.83 -21.00 7.64
N TYR A 787 43.01 -21.07 8.95
CA TYR A 787 44.33 -20.94 9.56
C TYR A 787 45.25 -22.08 9.11
N PRO A 788 46.43 -21.78 8.54
CA PRO A 788 47.34 -22.82 8.04
C PRO A 788 48.06 -23.51 9.20
N GLY A 789 47.59 -24.70 9.57
CA GLY A 789 48.19 -25.53 10.62
C GLY A 789 49.23 -26.54 10.13
N GLU A 790 49.31 -26.78 8.81
CA GLU A 790 50.21 -27.77 8.22
C GLU A 790 51.31 -27.11 7.37
N HIS A 791 52.47 -27.77 7.33
CA HIS A 791 53.72 -27.33 6.71
C HIS A 791 54.34 -28.51 5.95
N ASN A 792 53.88 -28.73 4.71
CA ASN A 792 54.27 -29.91 3.93
C ASN A 792 54.47 -29.56 2.45
N ASP A 793 55.24 -30.40 1.75
CA ASP A 793 55.46 -30.19 0.33
C ASP A 793 54.24 -30.66 -0.47
N ILE A 794 53.83 -29.86 -1.44
CA ILE A 794 52.75 -30.19 -2.38
C ILE A 794 53.35 -30.37 -3.76
N THR A 795 53.12 -31.53 -4.38
CA THR A 795 53.61 -31.83 -5.72
C THR A 795 52.45 -31.93 -6.71
N VAL A 796 52.48 -31.12 -7.77
CA VAL A 796 51.50 -31.10 -8.86
C VAL A 796 52.15 -31.61 -10.14
N GLY A 797 51.61 -32.67 -10.73
CA GLY A 797 52.09 -33.26 -11.98
C GLY A 797 51.28 -32.81 -13.19
N PHE A 798 51.95 -32.51 -14.31
CA PHE A 798 51.32 -32.21 -15.59
C PHE A 798 51.88 -33.11 -16.69
N ALA A 799 51.00 -33.91 -17.31
CA ALA A 799 51.31 -34.72 -18.48
C ALA A 799 51.29 -33.90 -19.79
N ALA A 800 50.44 -32.87 -19.87
CA ALA A 800 50.32 -32.01 -21.05
C ALA A 800 51.19 -30.74 -20.95
N ALA A 801 51.91 -30.40 -22.02
CA ALA A 801 52.77 -29.22 -22.08
C ALA A 801 51.99 -27.89 -21.95
N ASN A 802 50.77 -27.81 -22.49
CA ASN A 802 49.97 -26.58 -22.48
C ASN A 802 49.47 -26.21 -21.07
N GLY A 803 48.97 -27.20 -20.31
CA GLY A 803 48.53 -26.99 -18.93
C GLY A 803 49.68 -26.55 -18.02
N LYS A 804 50.87 -27.11 -18.25
CA LYS A 804 52.12 -26.71 -17.58
C LYS A 804 52.50 -25.26 -17.86
N SER A 805 52.59 -24.86 -19.14
CA SER A 805 53.04 -23.51 -19.50
C SER A 805 52.10 -22.44 -18.93
N SER A 806 50.78 -22.69 -18.99
CA SER A 806 49.79 -21.80 -18.38
C SER A 806 49.97 -21.70 -16.87
N PHE A 807 50.10 -22.82 -16.15
CA PHE A 807 50.29 -22.84 -14.70
C PHE A 807 51.57 -22.10 -14.26
N ILE A 808 52.69 -22.32 -14.95
CA ILE A 808 53.97 -21.65 -14.66
C ILE A 808 53.87 -20.15 -14.93
N LEU A 809 53.22 -19.74 -16.03
CA LEU A 809 53.00 -18.32 -16.34
C LEU A 809 52.17 -17.64 -15.26
N SER A 810 51.08 -18.28 -14.80
CA SER A 810 50.23 -17.75 -13.73
C SER A 810 50.99 -17.59 -12.41
N LEU A 811 51.91 -18.51 -12.09
CA LEU A 811 52.79 -18.40 -10.92
C LEU A 811 53.91 -17.37 -11.09
N ALA A 812 54.45 -17.21 -12.30
CA ALA A 812 55.47 -16.20 -12.60
C ALA A 812 54.92 -14.78 -12.45
N MET A 813 53.63 -14.56 -12.72
CA MET A 813 52.95 -13.28 -12.44
C MET A 813 52.89 -12.91 -10.94
N ILE A 814 53.17 -13.87 -10.04
CA ILE A 814 53.21 -13.68 -8.57
C ILE A 814 54.64 -13.34 -8.08
N SER A 815 55.64 -13.32 -8.98
CA SER A 815 57.07 -13.14 -8.65
C SER A 815 57.64 -14.20 -7.69
N CYS A 816 57.17 -15.44 -7.78
CA CYS A 816 57.69 -16.56 -6.99
C CYS A 816 59.15 -16.90 -7.35
N ARG A 817 59.91 -17.42 -6.38
CA ARG A 817 61.29 -17.92 -6.60
C ARG A 817 61.23 -19.33 -7.20
N TRP A 818 61.80 -19.48 -8.40
CA TRP A 818 61.87 -20.73 -9.18
C TRP A 818 63.20 -21.45 -9.03
#